data_AF-A0A918LH98-F1
#
_entry.id   AF-A0A918LH98-F1
#
_cell.length_a   1.000
_cell.length_b   1.000
_cell.length_c   1.000
_cell.angle_alpha   90.00
_cell.angle_beta   90.00
_cell.angle_gamma   90.00
#
_symmetry.space_group_name_H-M   'P 1'
#
loop_
_entity.id
_entity.type
_entity.pdbx_description
1 polymer ?
#
loop_
_entity_poly.entity_id
_entity_poly.type
_entity_poly.pdbx_seq_one_letter_code
_entity_poly.pdbx_strand_id
1 'polypeptide(L)'
;MSRRRWTSLLALPLIALSIPVVSGAQAAETAATPVAANGQLRVCGVKLCNEQNRPVQLRGMSTHGIQWYADCVNDASIDALAHDWGADVMRISMYVQEGGYETDPAGFTNRVSSIIDEVTARGMYAIVDWHMLSPGDPHYNLSRAKTFFTEIARRHNGNKNLLYEIANEPSGVSWSRIKSYAEQLIPVIRAVDPETPILVGTRAWSSLGVSEGATETEVVNNPVNASNIMYTFHFYAASHRDEYLNALSRAADRIPMFVTEFGTQDYAGEGPNDFAMAQRYLDLMARKQISWTNWNYSDDHRSGAVFTEGTCPSGPYTGTTRLKEAGKWVRDRVREGGTPGDPPGDAPLISRGKPVTASSVEMSSLTPDKAVDGSTTTRWASAEGIDPQWIRVDLGSGSTVSRVRLNWETAYARAYRVEISADGTNWTRLATETAGNGGIDDWTNLSGSGRYLRVYGTVRGTQWGYSLWELEVYGASAPSTGAFTVVGAGDIADQCTASQSTCMHFKTAARAEAINPAFYITMGDNQYDDAHIEDFRAYYDKSWGRFKAKTFPVPGNHEAYDDWENQDERAYREYFGSRATPQGKMWYSYNHGNWHFIALNSNRFDEREQLDWLRADLAANTRQCVAAYFHHPLFSSGDHGNDPVSRPVWQLLRNANVELVLSGHDHHYERFAPQNPDGSADPNGIVEVIGGTGGKDLYGAGDSVQDNSVTRIWDRFGVVRLDFTDTTFRVSFVDVDGAVRDAGPTQSCH
;
A
#
# COMPACT_ATOMS: atom_id res chain seq x y z
N MET A 1 -6.93 -62.44 -70.85
CA MET A 1 -5.51 -62.79 -70.62
C MET A 1 -4.62 -61.57 -70.87
N SER A 2 -3.98 -61.06 -69.82
CA SER A 2 -2.71 -60.30 -69.74
C SER A 2 -2.27 -59.27 -70.83
N ARG A 3 -2.09 -57.99 -70.44
CA ARG A 3 -0.89 -57.09 -70.63
C ARG A 3 -1.26 -55.62 -70.29
N ARG A 4 -0.88 -55.06 -69.13
CA ARG A 4 0.29 -54.21 -68.79
C ARG A 4 0.54 -52.97 -69.69
N ARG A 5 0.43 -51.78 -69.08
CA ARG A 5 1.13 -50.53 -69.45
C ARG A 5 1.63 -49.82 -68.19
N TRP A 6 2.81 -49.20 -68.32
CA TRP A 6 3.57 -48.45 -67.34
C TRP A 6 3.32 -46.95 -67.49
N THR A 7 3.47 -46.17 -66.42
CA THR A 7 3.84 -44.74 -66.48
C THR A 7 4.60 -44.31 -65.21
N SER A 8 5.62 -43.49 -65.43
CA SER A 8 6.74 -43.13 -64.56
C SER A 8 6.42 -42.02 -63.54
N LEU A 9 7.09 -42.09 -62.37
CA LEU A 9 7.16 -41.02 -61.35
C LEU A 9 8.20 -39.96 -61.71
N LEU A 10 7.89 -38.69 -61.43
CA LEU A 10 8.83 -37.55 -61.39
C LEU A 10 8.66 -36.82 -60.05
N ALA A 11 9.79 -36.49 -59.44
CA ALA A 11 9.93 -35.92 -58.10
C ALA A 11 9.92 -34.38 -58.11
N LEU A 12 9.50 -33.79 -56.98
CA LEU A 12 9.79 -32.41 -56.54
C LEU A 12 10.05 -32.43 -55.01
N PRO A 13 10.90 -31.53 -54.48
CA PRO A 13 11.65 -31.73 -53.24
C PRO A 13 10.90 -31.29 -51.98
N LEU A 14 11.10 -32.04 -50.87
CA LEU A 14 10.75 -31.58 -49.52
C LEU A 14 11.78 -30.54 -49.05
N ILE A 15 11.35 -29.30 -48.84
CA ILE A 15 12.09 -28.30 -48.07
C ILE A 15 11.73 -28.52 -46.60
N ALA A 16 12.70 -29.01 -45.83
CA ALA A 16 12.62 -29.03 -44.38
C ALA A 16 12.87 -27.61 -43.85
N LEU A 17 11.82 -26.95 -43.36
CA LEU A 17 11.94 -25.73 -42.56
C LEU A 17 12.41 -26.13 -41.16
N SER A 18 13.70 -25.93 -40.91
CA SER A 18 14.29 -25.94 -39.57
C SER A 18 13.66 -24.84 -38.72
N ILE A 19 12.84 -25.23 -37.75
CA ILE A 19 12.38 -24.32 -36.69
C ILE A 19 13.60 -24.00 -35.82
N PRO A 20 14.03 -22.74 -35.69
CA PRO A 20 15.01 -22.39 -34.68
C PRO A 20 14.32 -22.53 -33.33
N VAL A 21 14.77 -23.49 -32.52
CA VAL A 21 14.49 -23.48 -31.08
C VAL A 21 15.24 -22.28 -30.52
N VAL A 22 14.56 -21.13 -30.45
CA VAL A 22 15.01 -20.02 -29.61
C VAL A 22 14.80 -20.51 -28.19
N SER A 23 15.88 -20.98 -27.56
CA SER A 23 15.94 -21.11 -26.13
C SER A 23 15.79 -19.71 -25.54
N GLY A 24 14.55 -19.33 -25.23
CA GLY A 24 14.26 -18.20 -24.37
C GLY A 24 14.70 -18.55 -22.97
N ALA A 25 16.01 -18.46 -22.71
CA ALA A 25 16.46 -18.12 -21.37
C ALA A 25 15.90 -16.71 -21.15
N GLN A 26 14.77 -16.63 -20.47
CA GLN A 26 14.25 -15.40 -19.92
C GLN A 26 15.36 -14.90 -19.00
N ALA A 27 16.12 -13.90 -19.46
CA ALA A 27 17.04 -13.19 -18.60
C ALA A 27 16.16 -12.64 -17.49
N ALA A 28 16.34 -13.17 -16.27
CA ALA A 28 15.73 -12.59 -15.09
C ALA A 28 16.09 -11.10 -15.12
N GLU A 29 15.09 -10.24 -15.13
CA GLU A 29 15.28 -8.82 -14.89
C GLU A 29 16.01 -8.73 -13.54
N THR A 30 17.30 -8.40 -13.57
CA THR A 30 18.09 -8.26 -12.35
C THR A 30 17.45 -7.13 -11.55
N ALA A 31 16.91 -7.45 -10.36
CA ALA A 31 16.37 -6.45 -9.45
C ALA A 31 17.41 -5.32 -9.30
N ALA A 32 16.98 -4.07 -9.50
CA ALA A 32 17.87 -2.92 -9.41
C ALA A 32 18.48 -2.85 -8.00
N THR A 33 19.80 -2.66 -7.90
CA THR A 33 20.47 -2.48 -6.61
C THR A 33 19.99 -1.21 -5.90
N PRO A 34 20.11 -1.10 -4.57
CA PRO A 34 19.69 0.09 -3.83
C PRO A 34 20.24 1.40 -4.41
N VAL A 35 21.52 1.43 -4.79
CA VAL A 35 22.16 2.60 -5.41
C VAL A 35 21.67 2.83 -6.84
N ALA A 36 21.45 1.78 -7.63
CA ALA A 36 20.90 1.93 -8.98
C ALA A 36 19.46 2.49 -8.96
N ALA A 37 18.67 2.12 -7.97
CA ALA A 37 17.29 2.58 -7.80
C ALA A 37 17.19 4.03 -7.29
N ASN A 38 18.14 4.47 -6.46
CA ASN A 38 18.03 5.72 -5.70
C ASN A 38 19.06 6.80 -6.08
N GLY A 39 20.20 6.42 -6.66
CA GLY A 39 21.23 7.36 -7.08
C GLY A 39 21.81 8.21 -5.94
N GLN A 40 22.14 9.47 -6.25
CA GLN A 40 22.73 10.40 -5.27
C GLN A 40 21.69 10.79 -4.21
N LEU A 41 21.99 10.46 -2.96
CA LEU A 41 21.13 10.84 -1.83
C LEU A 41 21.37 12.30 -1.43
N ARG A 42 20.30 12.94 -0.96
CA ARG A 42 20.33 14.28 -0.38
C ARG A 42 19.24 14.46 0.67
N VAL A 43 19.43 15.40 1.56
CA VAL A 43 18.40 15.82 2.52
C VAL A 43 17.34 16.66 1.81
N CYS A 44 16.07 16.34 2.04
CA CYS A 44 14.88 17.00 1.51
C CYS A 44 13.90 17.30 2.66
N GLY A 45 13.77 18.58 3.05
CA GLY A 45 13.04 18.94 4.27
C GLY A 45 13.65 18.26 5.50
N VAL A 46 12.89 17.37 6.15
CA VAL A 46 13.33 16.59 7.33
C VAL A 46 13.61 15.12 7.01
N LYS A 47 13.80 14.75 5.73
CA LYS A 47 13.98 13.37 5.28
C LYS A 47 15.25 13.20 4.44
N LEU A 48 15.70 11.95 4.30
CA LEU A 48 16.66 11.55 3.27
C LEU A 48 15.88 11.24 1.99
N CYS A 49 16.31 11.79 0.86
CA CYS A 49 15.70 11.56 -0.44
C CYS A 49 16.69 11.00 -1.46
N ASN A 50 16.13 10.30 -2.44
CA ASN A 50 16.83 9.86 -3.63
C ASN A 50 17.05 10.99 -4.66
N GLU A 51 17.71 10.68 -5.78
CA GLU A 51 18.05 11.67 -6.81
C GLU A 51 16.83 12.26 -7.54
N GLN A 52 15.64 11.63 -7.41
CA GLN A 52 14.35 12.16 -7.87
C GLN A 52 13.57 12.90 -6.76
N ASN A 53 14.22 13.20 -5.63
CA ASN A 53 13.62 13.91 -4.50
C ASN A 53 12.45 13.16 -3.81
N ARG A 54 12.46 11.83 -3.86
CA ARG A 54 11.51 10.98 -3.13
C ARG A 54 12.13 10.51 -1.81
N PRO A 55 11.40 10.60 -0.67
CA PRO A 55 11.90 10.09 0.60
C PRO A 55 12.28 8.61 0.50
N VAL A 56 13.39 8.25 1.16
CA VAL A 56 13.89 6.87 1.22
C VAL A 56 14.25 6.49 2.65
N GLN A 57 14.19 5.19 2.92
CA GLN A 57 14.64 4.60 4.17
C GLN A 57 15.69 3.52 3.86
N LEU A 58 16.96 3.81 4.16
CA LEU A 58 18.03 2.83 4.08
C LEU A 58 18.03 1.95 5.33
N ARG A 59 18.25 0.66 5.16
CA ARG A 59 18.33 -0.31 6.26
C ARG A 59 19.49 -1.25 6.07
N GLY A 60 20.17 -1.58 7.16
CA GLY A 60 21.20 -2.58 7.11
C GLY A 60 21.99 -2.70 8.40
N MET A 61 23.28 -2.95 8.26
CA MET A 61 24.13 -3.40 9.37
C MET A 61 25.35 -2.50 9.55
N SER A 62 25.72 -2.28 10.80
CA SER A 62 27.03 -1.76 11.16
C SER A 62 28.02 -2.89 11.33
N THR A 63 29.25 -2.73 10.84
CA THR A 63 30.35 -3.55 11.33
C THR A 63 30.51 -3.33 12.84
N HIS A 64 31.14 -4.27 13.54
CA HIS A 64 31.83 -3.92 14.77
C HIS A 64 33.11 -3.12 14.42
N GLY A 65 33.82 -2.62 15.42
CA GLY A 65 35.16 -2.05 15.24
C GLY A 65 36.07 -2.90 14.36
N ILE A 66 36.48 -2.33 13.21
CA ILE A 66 37.29 -3.01 12.18
C ILE A 66 38.74 -3.31 12.62
N GLN A 67 39.16 -2.84 13.80
CA GLN A 67 40.41 -3.26 14.44
C GLN A 67 40.29 -4.64 15.09
N TRP A 68 39.08 -5.08 15.44
CA TRP A 68 38.83 -6.35 16.13
C TRP A 68 38.18 -7.39 15.21
N TYR A 69 37.23 -6.97 14.38
CA TYR A 69 36.36 -7.89 13.64
C TYR A 69 36.43 -7.70 12.12
N ALA A 70 37.57 -7.23 11.59
CA ALA A 70 37.73 -7.09 10.15
C ALA A 70 37.61 -8.40 9.38
N ASP A 71 37.94 -9.54 9.99
CA ASP A 71 37.80 -10.85 9.35
C ASP A 71 36.33 -11.20 9.08
N CYS A 72 35.38 -10.57 9.77
CA CYS A 72 33.95 -10.66 9.49
C CYS A 72 33.51 -9.85 8.26
N VAL A 73 34.37 -8.98 7.73
CA VAL A 73 34.09 -8.08 6.59
C VAL A 73 34.92 -8.56 5.39
N ASN A 74 34.38 -9.53 4.68
CA ASN A 74 35.00 -10.15 3.50
C ASN A 74 33.95 -10.37 2.41
N ASP A 75 34.39 -10.73 1.20
CA ASP A 75 33.51 -10.85 0.02
C ASP A 75 32.25 -11.70 0.30
N ALA A 76 32.42 -12.86 0.95
CA ALA A 76 31.31 -13.78 1.20
C ALA A 76 30.30 -13.21 2.22
N SER A 77 30.75 -12.42 3.19
CA SER A 77 29.86 -11.79 4.17
C SER A 77 29.14 -10.58 3.58
N ILE A 78 29.83 -9.75 2.78
CA ILE A 78 29.20 -8.60 2.10
C ILE A 78 28.25 -9.09 0.99
N ASP A 79 28.56 -10.17 0.29
CA ASP A 79 27.63 -10.85 -0.65
C ASP A 79 26.36 -11.30 0.07
N ALA A 80 26.50 -11.93 1.24
CA ALA A 80 25.35 -12.35 2.02
C ALA A 80 24.51 -11.16 2.49
N LEU A 81 25.15 -10.07 2.94
CA LEU A 81 24.44 -8.86 3.34
C LEU A 81 23.68 -8.21 2.17
N ALA A 82 24.29 -8.14 0.99
CA ALA A 82 23.68 -7.53 -0.18
C ALA A 82 22.56 -8.41 -0.79
N HIS A 83 22.80 -9.71 -0.90
CA HIS A 83 21.98 -10.59 -1.75
C HIS A 83 21.09 -11.57 -0.97
N ASP A 84 21.49 -11.99 0.23
CA ASP A 84 20.63 -12.80 1.10
C ASP A 84 19.81 -11.93 2.06
N TRP A 85 20.41 -10.89 2.63
CA TRP A 85 19.69 -10.01 3.55
C TRP A 85 18.98 -8.88 2.81
N GLY A 86 19.47 -8.47 1.64
CA GLY A 86 18.88 -7.38 0.86
C GLY A 86 19.10 -6.01 1.51
N ALA A 87 20.24 -5.80 2.17
CA ALA A 87 20.54 -4.54 2.84
C ALA A 87 20.73 -3.39 1.84
N ASP A 88 20.24 -2.21 2.21
CA ASP A 88 20.45 -0.97 1.47
C ASP A 88 21.82 -0.36 1.78
N VAL A 89 22.28 -0.52 3.02
CA VAL A 89 23.42 0.21 3.58
C VAL A 89 24.27 -0.63 4.53
N MET A 90 25.60 -0.45 4.46
CA MET A 90 26.55 -0.96 5.43
C MET A 90 27.29 0.20 6.10
N ARG A 91 27.31 0.21 7.44
CA ARG A 91 28.08 1.17 8.23
C ARG A 91 29.45 0.60 8.59
N ILE A 92 30.50 1.36 8.32
CA ILE A 92 31.90 0.97 8.48
C ILE A 92 32.46 1.67 9.73
N SER A 93 32.40 0.99 10.87
CA SER A 93 32.76 1.56 12.17
C SER A 93 34.25 1.50 12.43
N MET A 94 34.93 2.63 12.17
CA MET A 94 36.35 2.79 12.40
C MET A 94 36.60 3.51 13.72
N TYR A 95 36.86 2.74 14.77
CA TYR A 95 37.28 3.31 16.05
C TYR A 95 38.52 4.17 15.88
N VAL A 96 38.61 5.25 16.65
CA VAL A 96 39.79 6.11 16.62
C VAL A 96 40.81 5.64 17.65
N GLN A 97 40.36 5.50 18.89
CA GLN A 97 41.10 4.92 20.00
C GLN A 97 40.92 3.39 20.03
N GLU A 98 41.26 2.74 21.14
CA GLU A 98 40.95 1.32 21.38
C GLU A 98 41.58 0.36 20.35
N GLY A 99 42.79 0.70 19.90
CA GLY A 99 43.50 -0.04 18.86
C GLY A 99 43.09 0.33 17.43
N GLY A 100 42.24 1.35 17.27
CA GLY A 100 41.75 1.83 15.98
C GLY A 100 42.71 2.79 15.25
N TYR A 101 42.12 3.72 14.49
CA TYR A 101 42.78 4.61 13.54
C TYR A 101 44.05 5.29 14.06
N GLU A 102 44.11 5.69 15.34
CA GLU A 102 45.28 6.41 15.85
C GLU A 102 46.58 5.58 15.84
N THR A 103 46.45 4.24 15.81
CA THR A 103 47.57 3.30 15.82
C THR A 103 48.20 3.12 14.44
N ASP A 104 47.40 3.15 13.38
CA ASP A 104 47.86 3.10 11.98
C ASP A 104 46.91 3.89 11.06
N PRO A 105 47.01 5.24 11.04
CA PRO A 105 46.12 6.09 10.25
C PRO A 105 46.06 5.70 8.77
N ALA A 106 47.19 5.34 8.17
CA ALA A 106 47.26 4.98 6.77
C ALA A 106 46.60 3.62 6.51
N GLY A 107 46.91 2.61 7.34
CA GLY A 107 46.30 1.28 7.22
C GLY A 107 44.79 1.31 7.39
N PHE A 108 44.27 2.01 8.40
CA PHE A 108 42.82 2.13 8.62
C PHE A 108 42.13 2.93 7.51
N THR A 109 42.74 4.00 7.00
CA THR A 109 42.21 4.72 5.82
C THR A 109 42.11 3.81 4.61
N ASN A 110 43.15 3.01 4.34
CA ASN A 110 43.16 2.05 3.24
C ASN A 110 42.10 0.95 3.43
N ARG A 111 41.95 0.43 4.65
CA ARG A 111 40.94 -0.59 4.97
C ARG A 111 39.52 -0.06 4.78
N VAL A 112 39.21 1.13 5.29
CA VAL A 112 37.90 1.77 5.06
C VAL A 112 37.66 1.97 3.57
N SER A 113 38.66 2.46 2.82
CA SER A 113 38.56 2.63 1.37
C SER A 113 38.24 1.32 0.65
N SER A 114 38.91 0.22 1.03
CA SER A 114 38.66 -1.10 0.45
C SER A 114 37.24 -1.60 0.74
N ILE A 115 36.73 -1.37 1.96
CA ILE A 115 35.36 -1.78 2.30
C ILE A 115 34.33 -0.93 1.54
N ILE A 116 34.59 0.37 1.34
CA ILE A 116 33.76 1.23 0.48
C ILE A 116 33.69 0.64 -0.94
N ASP A 117 34.82 0.25 -1.51
CA ASP A 117 34.87 -0.33 -2.86
C ASP A 117 34.05 -1.62 -2.94
N GLU A 118 34.16 -2.51 -1.96
CA GLU A 118 33.40 -3.77 -1.91
C GLU A 118 31.88 -3.57 -1.72
N VAL A 119 31.47 -2.61 -0.90
CA VAL A 119 30.06 -2.24 -0.70
C VAL A 119 29.50 -1.59 -1.97
N THR A 120 30.30 -0.75 -2.63
CA THR A 120 29.94 -0.08 -3.89
C THR A 120 29.76 -1.08 -5.02
N ALA A 121 30.66 -2.08 -5.14
CA ALA A 121 30.59 -3.13 -6.14
C ALA A 121 29.28 -3.95 -6.06
N ARG A 122 28.66 -4.02 -4.88
CA ARG A 122 27.38 -4.70 -4.63
C ARG A 122 26.16 -3.77 -4.70
N GLY A 123 26.38 -2.49 -5.02
CA GLY A 123 25.31 -1.50 -5.18
C GLY A 123 24.60 -1.11 -3.88
N MET A 124 25.28 -1.25 -2.74
CA MET A 124 24.82 -0.77 -1.43
C MET A 124 25.40 0.62 -1.13
N TYR A 125 24.76 1.34 -0.20
CA TYR A 125 25.28 2.55 0.41
C TYR A 125 26.31 2.23 1.50
N ALA A 126 27.31 3.10 1.68
CA ALA A 126 28.31 2.99 2.74
C ALA A 126 28.27 4.21 3.66
N ILE A 127 28.12 3.98 4.97
CA ILE A 127 28.33 5.00 6.00
C ILE A 127 29.76 4.90 6.47
N VAL A 128 30.54 5.95 6.26
CA VAL A 128 31.91 6.06 6.76
C VAL A 128 31.87 6.67 8.15
N ASP A 129 32.03 5.84 9.16
CA ASP A 129 31.86 6.21 10.56
C ASP A 129 33.21 6.49 11.24
N TRP A 130 33.39 7.75 11.61
CA TRP A 130 34.43 8.18 12.54
C TRP A 130 34.00 7.84 13.96
N HIS A 131 34.30 6.60 14.35
CA HIS A 131 33.76 5.95 15.53
C HIS A 131 34.50 6.40 16.80
N MET A 132 34.30 7.66 17.18
CA MET A 132 34.71 8.17 18.48
C MET A 132 33.76 7.65 19.57
N LEU A 133 34.33 7.28 20.72
CA LEU A 133 33.60 6.84 21.91
C LEU A 133 34.28 7.37 23.17
N SER A 134 35.54 6.97 23.39
CA SER A 134 36.39 7.45 24.48
C SER A 134 37.74 7.92 23.94
N PRO A 135 38.14 9.20 24.13
CA PRO A 135 37.42 10.27 24.83
C PRO A 135 36.13 10.75 24.13
N GLY A 136 35.16 11.22 24.93
CA GLY A 136 33.83 11.64 24.48
C GLY A 136 33.74 13.02 23.79
N ASP A 137 34.78 13.86 23.84
CA ASP A 137 34.82 15.15 23.14
C ASP A 137 35.33 14.97 21.70
N PRO A 138 34.52 15.20 20.65
CA PRO A 138 34.97 15.02 19.27
C PRO A 138 36.13 15.96 18.89
N HIS A 139 36.32 17.08 19.60
CA HIS A 139 37.48 17.95 19.37
C HIS A 139 38.82 17.30 19.66
N TYR A 140 38.86 16.30 20.55
CA TYR A 140 40.09 15.56 20.86
C TYR A 140 40.75 15.02 19.58
N ASN A 141 39.90 14.58 18.65
CA ASN A 141 40.30 13.93 17.41
C ASN A 141 40.13 14.82 16.16
N LEU A 142 39.81 16.11 16.30
CA LEU A 142 39.45 16.98 15.16
C LEU A 142 40.53 17.05 14.07
N SER A 143 41.82 17.12 14.43
CA SER A 143 42.91 17.15 13.45
C SER A 143 43.01 15.83 12.66
N ARG A 144 42.82 14.69 13.34
CA ARG A 144 42.82 13.38 12.72
C ARG A 144 41.60 13.19 11.82
N ALA A 145 40.42 13.60 12.28
CA ALA A 145 39.18 13.57 11.50
C ALA A 145 39.29 14.42 10.22
N LYS A 146 39.83 15.64 10.30
CA LYS A 146 40.10 16.48 9.13
C LYS A 146 41.00 15.77 8.11
N THR A 147 42.06 15.11 8.58
CA THR A 147 42.98 14.36 7.72
C THR A 147 42.28 13.18 7.06
N PHE A 148 41.60 12.35 7.85
CA PHE A 148 40.91 11.15 7.40
C PHE A 148 39.81 11.47 6.38
N PHE A 149 38.87 12.36 6.71
CA PHE A 149 37.77 12.66 5.80
C PHE A 149 38.22 13.41 4.56
N THR A 150 39.28 14.23 4.61
CA THR A 150 39.87 14.81 3.40
C THR A 150 40.35 13.71 2.46
N GLU A 151 41.03 12.69 3.00
CA GLU A 151 41.57 11.60 2.20
C GLU A 151 40.48 10.68 1.64
N ILE A 152 39.49 10.30 2.47
CA ILE A 152 38.33 9.51 2.01
C ILE A 152 37.55 10.27 0.93
N ALA A 153 37.23 11.55 1.17
CA ALA A 153 36.52 12.37 0.20
C ALA A 153 37.31 12.53 -1.11
N ARG A 154 38.65 12.63 -1.06
CA ARG A 154 39.48 12.70 -2.27
C ARG A 154 39.44 11.41 -3.08
N ARG A 155 39.46 10.25 -2.42
CA ARG A 155 39.49 8.94 -3.08
C ARG A 155 38.15 8.57 -3.70
N HIS A 156 37.05 8.96 -3.05
CA HIS A 156 35.71 8.51 -3.39
C HIS A 156 34.79 9.63 -3.90
N ASN A 157 35.34 10.79 -4.25
CA ASN A 157 34.55 11.88 -4.81
C ASN A 157 33.82 11.42 -6.09
N GLY A 158 32.53 11.73 -6.18
CA GLY A 158 31.66 11.31 -7.27
C GLY A 158 30.96 9.96 -7.05
N ASN A 159 31.32 9.21 -6.00
CA ASN A 159 30.54 8.06 -5.58
C ASN A 159 29.18 8.52 -5.05
N LYS A 160 28.09 8.03 -5.66
CA LYS A 160 26.72 8.39 -5.29
C LYS A 160 26.20 7.70 -4.03
N ASN A 161 26.99 6.78 -3.47
CA ASN A 161 26.55 5.83 -2.46
C ASN A 161 27.15 6.06 -1.06
N LEU A 162 27.79 7.21 -0.82
CA LEU A 162 28.41 7.51 0.48
C LEU A 162 27.54 8.35 1.40
N LEU A 163 27.77 8.18 2.69
CA LEU A 163 27.39 9.09 3.78
C LEU A 163 28.57 9.20 4.76
N TYR A 164 28.85 10.40 5.27
CA TYR A 164 29.94 10.61 6.25
C TYR A 164 29.39 10.82 7.65
N GLU A 165 29.61 9.88 8.57
CA GLU A 165 29.29 10.05 10.00
C GLU A 165 30.51 10.58 10.74
N ILE A 166 30.49 11.87 11.06
CA ILE A 166 31.69 12.59 11.50
C ILE A 166 31.99 12.46 12.99
N ALA A 167 31.05 11.98 13.79
CA ALA A 167 31.24 11.65 15.19
C ALA A 167 30.15 10.69 15.64
N ASN A 168 30.53 9.45 15.98
CA ASN A 168 29.63 8.41 16.47
C ASN A 168 28.88 8.81 17.75
N GLU A 169 29.57 8.91 18.89
CA GLU A 169 28.90 9.07 20.20
C GLU A 169 29.54 10.14 21.09
N PRO A 170 29.36 11.45 20.77
CA PRO A 170 29.77 12.50 21.67
C PRO A 170 29.17 12.34 23.08
N SER A 171 30.01 12.39 24.11
CA SER A 171 29.61 12.16 25.51
C SER A 171 30.40 13.04 26.47
N GLY A 172 29.76 13.47 27.57
CA GLY A 172 30.36 14.38 28.54
C GLY A 172 30.61 15.80 28.00
N VAL A 173 29.96 16.17 26.89
CA VAL A 173 30.11 17.46 26.22
C VAL A 173 28.76 18.05 25.82
N SER A 174 28.67 19.39 25.79
CA SER A 174 27.44 20.09 25.39
C SER A 174 27.17 19.99 23.88
N TRP A 175 25.90 20.19 23.49
CA TRP A 175 25.54 20.32 22.07
C TRP A 175 26.34 21.43 21.36
N SER A 176 26.57 22.57 22.03
CA SER A 176 27.37 23.66 21.47
C SER A 176 28.81 23.25 21.13
N ARG A 177 29.42 22.36 21.93
CA ARG A 177 30.75 21.82 21.68
C ARG A 177 30.75 20.94 20.43
N ILE A 178 29.75 20.08 20.30
CA ILE A 178 29.56 19.17 19.15
C ILE A 178 29.29 19.97 17.86
N LYS A 179 28.38 20.95 17.92
CA LYS A 179 28.10 21.87 16.81
C LYS A 179 29.36 22.58 16.33
N SER A 180 30.18 23.11 17.26
CA SER A 180 31.44 23.79 16.90
C SER A 180 32.49 22.87 16.29
N TYR A 181 32.45 21.57 16.59
CA TYR A 181 33.28 20.56 15.93
C TYR A 181 32.80 20.35 14.49
N ALA A 182 31.49 20.11 14.30
CA ALA A 182 30.90 19.89 12.99
C ALA A 182 31.13 21.08 12.05
N GLU A 183 30.95 22.31 12.54
CA GLU A 183 31.16 23.55 11.79
C GLU A 183 32.64 23.79 11.40
N GLN A 184 33.60 23.08 12.02
CA GLN A 184 35.01 23.11 11.61
C GLN A 184 35.40 21.98 10.66
N LEU A 185 34.69 20.86 10.67
CA LEU A 185 35.01 19.70 9.84
C LEU A 185 34.22 19.69 8.52
N ILE A 186 32.93 20.03 8.55
CA ILE A 186 32.06 20.03 7.36
C ILE A 186 32.67 20.88 6.23
N PRO A 187 33.17 22.12 6.45
CA PRO A 187 33.79 22.89 5.36
C PRO A 187 35.02 22.22 4.75
N VAL A 188 35.77 21.44 5.53
CA VAL A 188 36.94 20.69 5.04
C VAL A 188 36.51 19.57 4.11
N ILE A 189 35.44 18.85 4.45
CA ILE A 189 34.85 17.81 3.61
C ILE A 189 34.25 18.43 2.34
N ARG A 190 33.43 19.47 2.48
CA ARG A 190 32.74 20.15 1.38
C ARG A 190 33.69 20.82 0.37
N ALA A 191 34.92 21.14 0.78
CA ALA A 191 35.95 21.64 -0.13
C ALA A 191 36.44 20.57 -1.13
N VAL A 192 36.17 19.29 -0.85
CA VAL A 192 36.54 18.15 -1.71
C VAL A 192 35.29 17.49 -2.30
N ASP A 193 34.30 17.20 -1.46
CA ASP A 193 33.05 16.50 -1.81
C ASP A 193 31.84 17.37 -1.40
N PRO A 194 31.25 18.12 -2.35
CA PRO A 194 30.15 19.03 -2.06
C PRO A 194 28.80 18.32 -1.89
N GLU A 195 28.63 17.08 -2.36
CA GLU A 195 27.31 16.45 -2.54
C GLU A 195 26.97 15.39 -1.49
N THR A 196 27.95 14.73 -0.88
CA THR A 196 27.67 13.60 0.05
C THR A 196 26.95 14.04 1.33
N PRO A 197 25.86 13.38 1.76
CA PRO A 197 25.23 13.67 3.05
C PRO A 197 26.17 13.47 4.25
N ILE A 198 26.12 14.37 5.23
CA ILE A 198 26.94 14.28 6.46
C ILE A 198 26.04 14.02 7.67
N LEU A 199 26.36 12.99 8.45
CA LEU A 199 25.66 12.59 9.66
C LEU A 199 26.44 13.12 10.88
N VAL A 200 25.76 13.87 11.75
CA VAL A 200 26.36 14.54 12.90
C VAL A 200 25.88 13.89 14.19
N GLY A 201 26.82 13.35 14.98
CA GLY A 201 26.63 12.87 16.34
C GLY A 201 25.85 13.85 17.21
N THR A 202 24.99 13.34 18.08
CA THR A 202 24.27 14.17 19.04
C THR A 202 24.77 13.96 20.47
N ARG A 203 24.35 14.83 21.38
CA ARG A 203 24.82 14.80 22.76
C ARG A 203 24.43 13.49 23.46
N ALA A 204 25.27 13.08 24.40
CA ALA A 204 25.02 12.01 25.35
C ALA A 204 24.89 10.63 24.66
N TRP A 205 25.99 10.20 24.02
CA TRP A 205 26.05 8.98 23.21
C TRP A 205 25.01 8.99 22.10
N SER A 206 24.92 10.13 21.40
CA SER A 206 23.94 10.34 20.33
C SER A 206 22.50 10.03 20.76
N SER A 207 22.14 10.26 22.01
CA SER A 207 20.77 10.04 22.50
C SER A 207 19.87 11.29 22.38
N LEU A 208 20.26 12.29 21.57
CA LEU A 208 19.66 13.63 21.58
C LEU A 208 19.69 14.31 22.97
N GLY A 209 20.69 13.98 23.80
CA GLY A 209 20.87 14.53 25.14
C GLY A 209 20.10 13.83 26.26
N VAL A 210 19.19 12.91 25.94
CA VAL A 210 18.32 12.22 26.93
C VAL A 210 19.11 11.57 28.08
N SER A 211 20.22 10.86 27.79
CA SER A 211 20.99 10.16 28.82
C SER A 211 21.76 11.09 29.78
N GLU A 212 21.91 12.39 29.43
CA GLU A 212 22.51 13.43 30.27
C GLU A 212 21.46 14.45 30.80
N GLY A 213 20.16 14.10 30.75
CA GLY A 213 19.08 14.93 31.29
C GLY A 213 18.73 16.15 30.42
N ALA A 214 19.20 16.18 29.17
CA ALA A 214 18.80 17.15 28.16
C ALA A 214 17.71 16.55 27.24
N THR A 215 17.25 17.33 26.26
CA THR A 215 16.24 16.91 25.28
C THR A 215 16.66 17.31 23.87
N GLU A 216 15.96 16.78 22.87
CA GLU A 216 16.20 17.07 21.47
C GLU A 216 16.10 18.56 21.11
N THR A 217 15.47 19.37 21.98
CA THR A 217 15.33 20.81 21.79
C THR A 217 16.67 21.55 21.69
N GLU A 218 17.76 21.05 22.29
CA GLU A 218 19.10 21.66 22.16
C GLU A 218 19.56 21.66 20.70
N VAL A 219 19.36 20.54 20.00
CA VAL A 219 19.73 20.37 18.59
C VAL A 219 18.75 21.14 17.71
N VAL A 220 17.45 20.94 17.94
CA VAL A 220 16.40 21.52 17.08
C VAL A 220 16.39 23.06 17.11
N ASN A 221 16.69 23.68 18.26
CA ASN A 221 16.70 25.14 18.38
C ASN A 221 18.04 25.77 18.02
N ASN A 222 19.10 24.97 17.84
CA ASN A 222 20.43 25.44 17.48
C ASN A 222 21.10 24.47 16.49
N PRO A 223 20.53 24.26 15.29
CA PRO A 223 21.09 23.32 14.33
C PRO A 223 22.47 23.77 13.84
N VAL A 224 23.28 22.81 13.38
CA VAL A 224 24.54 23.08 12.68
C VAL A 224 24.27 23.92 11.42
N ASN A 225 25.06 24.96 11.20
CA ASN A 225 24.91 25.85 10.05
C ASN A 225 25.55 25.25 8.78
N ALA A 226 24.95 24.17 8.27
CA ALA A 226 25.32 23.54 7.00
C ALA A 226 24.09 22.88 6.35
N SER A 227 24.11 22.74 5.02
CA SER A 227 23.10 21.99 4.27
C SER A 227 23.50 20.53 4.07
N ASN A 228 22.53 19.72 3.67
CA ASN A 228 22.70 18.30 3.38
C ASN A 228 23.35 17.53 4.55
N ILE A 229 22.85 17.81 5.76
CA ILE A 229 23.24 17.15 7.00
C ILE A 229 22.05 16.47 7.65
N MET A 230 22.32 15.40 8.40
CA MET A 230 21.37 14.74 9.27
C MET A 230 21.96 14.58 10.67
N TYR A 231 21.12 14.42 11.67
CA TYR A 231 21.55 14.19 13.05
C TYR A 231 21.37 12.72 13.42
N THR A 232 22.34 12.16 14.13
CA THR A 232 22.28 10.75 14.53
C THR A 232 21.55 10.56 15.84
N PHE A 233 20.86 9.41 15.96
CA PHE A 233 20.24 8.96 17.20
C PHE A 233 20.56 7.49 17.46
N HIS A 234 21.03 7.14 18.65
CA HIS A 234 21.33 5.76 19.03
C HIS A 234 20.40 5.25 20.13
N PHE A 235 20.04 3.96 20.05
CA PHE A 235 19.27 3.32 21.12
C PHE A 235 19.58 1.83 21.31
N TYR A 236 19.38 1.33 22.52
CA TYR A 236 19.44 -0.09 22.85
C TYR A 236 18.13 -0.48 23.53
N ALA A 237 17.32 -1.31 22.86
CA ALA A 237 15.89 -1.43 23.12
C ALA A 237 15.54 -1.92 24.54
N ALA A 238 16.37 -2.76 25.16
CA ALA A 238 16.12 -3.23 26.52
C ALA A 238 16.34 -2.13 27.57
N SER A 239 17.16 -1.12 27.27
CA SER A 239 17.46 0.00 28.18
C SER A 239 16.68 1.26 27.85
N HIS A 240 16.51 1.58 26.58
CA HIS A 240 15.98 2.87 26.12
C HIS A 240 14.50 2.69 25.75
N ARG A 241 13.63 3.19 26.64
CA ARG A 241 12.17 2.99 26.58
C ARG A 241 11.47 4.20 25.95
N ASP A 242 10.21 4.43 26.34
CA ASP A 242 9.32 5.44 25.77
C ASP A 242 9.91 6.85 25.72
N GLU A 243 10.71 7.26 26.71
CA GLU A 243 11.34 8.58 26.72
C GLU A 243 12.23 8.81 25.48
N TYR A 244 13.08 7.84 25.18
CA TYR A 244 13.99 7.86 24.04
C TYR A 244 13.21 7.73 22.71
N LEU A 245 12.21 6.84 22.65
CA LEU A 245 11.34 6.70 21.48
C LEU A 245 10.60 8.01 21.17
N ASN A 246 10.09 8.68 22.20
CA ASN A 246 9.39 9.94 22.07
C ASN A 246 10.33 11.08 21.68
N ALA A 247 11.57 11.12 22.20
CA ALA A 247 12.59 12.09 21.79
C ALA A 247 12.93 11.96 20.29
N LEU A 248 13.14 10.73 19.80
CA LEU A 248 13.33 10.47 18.38
C LEU A 248 12.13 10.94 17.54
N SER A 249 10.91 10.63 17.98
CA SER A 249 9.70 11.06 17.26
C SER A 249 9.60 12.58 17.16
N ARG A 250 9.80 13.31 18.26
CA ARG A 250 9.72 14.78 18.29
C ARG A 250 10.83 15.43 17.45
N ALA A 251 12.04 14.86 17.48
CA ALA A 251 13.15 15.33 16.66
C ALA A 251 12.87 15.14 15.16
N ALA A 252 12.40 13.95 14.76
CA ALA A 252 12.15 13.60 13.36
C ALA A 252 11.02 14.39 12.68
N ASP A 253 10.22 15.11 13.45
CA ASP A 253 9.22 16.07 12.95
C ASP A 253 9.82 17.43 12.60
N ARG A 254 11.03 17.74 13.07
CA ARG A 254 11.63 19.09 12.99
C ARG A 254 13.02 19.11 12.34
N ILE A 255 13.78 18.02 12.42
CA ILE A 255 15.13 17.91 11.86
C ILE A 255 15.32 16.54 11.18
N PRO A 256 16.18 16.44 10.16
CA PRO A 256 16.48 15.18 9.49
C PRO A 256 17.26 14.25 10.42
N MET A 257 16.73 13.04 10.61
CA MET A 257 17.27 12.03 11.54
C MET A 257 17.75 10.77 10.81
N PHE A 258 18.84 10.20 11.30
CA PHE A 258 19.34 8.87 10.91
C PHE A 258 19.67 8.07 12.19
N VAL A 259 19.26 6.81 12.30
CA VAL A 259 19.68 5.94 13.41
C VAL A 259 20.89 5.12 12.99
N THR A 260 22.08 5.70 13.12
CA THR A 260 23.33 5.05 12.64
C THR A 260 23.75 3.87 13.52
N GLU A 261 23.19 3.75 14.73
CA GLU A 261 23.44 2.60 15.58
C GLU A 261 22.23 2.27 16.45
N PHE A 262 21.85 0.99 16.50
CA PHE A 262 20.95 0.49 17.53
C PHE A 262 21.17 -0.99 17.84
N GLY A 263 20.84 -1.40 19.07
CA GLY A 263 20.80 -2.80 19.50
C GLY A 263 19.41 -3.22 20.02
N THR A 264 19.13 -4.52 19.99
CA THR A 264 17.90 -5.07 20.61
C THR A 264 18.10 -5.41 22.09
N GLN A 265 19.32 -5.28 22.59
CA GLN A 265 19.75 -5.67 23.93
C GLN A 265 19.79 -4.47 24.88
N ASP A 266 20.48 -4.58 26.01
CA ASP A 266 20.79 -3.45 26.89
C ASP A 266 21.89 -2.54 26.29
N TYR A 267 22.13 -1.40 26.94
CA TYR A 267 23.07 -0.36 26.48
C TYR A 267 24.52 -0.82 26.34
N ALA A 268 24.91 -1.97 26.89
CA ALA A 268 26.24 -2.54 26.71
C ALA A 268 26.32 -3.48 25.48
N GLY A 269 25.23 -3.62 24.74
CA GLY A 269 25.11 -4.52 23.60
C GLY A 269 25.00 -6.00 24.01
N GLU A 270 24.63 -6.26 25.26
CA GLU A 270 24.56 -7.60 25.84
C GLU A 270 23.27 -7.85 26.65
N GLY A 271 23.14 -9.06 27.19
CA GLY A 271 21.92 -9.45 27.90
C GLY A 271 20.74 -9.80 26.99
N PRO A 272 19.53 -9.97 27.56
CA PRO A 272 18.34 -10.38 26.83
C PRO A 272 17.91 -9.36 25.77
N ASN A 273 17.38 -9.85 24.66
CA ASN A 273 16.74 -9.00 23.65
C ASN A 273 15.37 -8.51 24.12
N ASP A 274 15.04 -7.25 23.83
CA ASP A 274 13.67 -6.73 23.84
C ASP A 274 13.22 -6.39 22.43
N PHE A 275 12.79 -7.42 21.70
CA PHE A 275 12.27 -7.26 20.34
C PHE A 275 10.97 -6.48 20.26
N ALA A 276 10.16 -6.45 21.32
CA ALA A 276 8.92 -5.69 21.34
C ALA A 276 9.22 -4.18 21.34
N MET A 277 10.16 -3.74 22.18
CA MET A 277 10.61 -2.36 22.16
C MET A 277 11.37 -2.02 20.89
N ALA A 278 12.26 -2.91 20.43
CA ALA A 278 12.96 -2.70 19.16
C ALA A 278 11.99 -2.54 17.99
N GLN A 279 10.91 -3.34 17.93
CA GLN A 279 9.88 -3.21 16.92
C GLN A 279 9.18 -1.85 16.99
N ARG A 280 8.85 -1.35 18.19
CA ARG A 280 8.25 0.00 18.33
C ARG A 280 9.14 1.11 17.76
N TYR A 281 10.46 1.00 17.92
CA TYR A 281 11.40 1.91 17.26
C TYR A 281 11.37 1.73 15.74
N LEU A 282 11.45 0.50 15.23
CA LEU A 282 11.41 0.26 13.79
C LEU A 282 10.10 0.77 13.16
N ASP A 283 8.95 0.59 13.82
CA ASP A 283 7.65 1.08 13.34
C ASP A 283 7.61 2.61 13.29
N LEU A 284 8.15 3.28 14.31
CA LEU A 284 8.30 4.73 14.30
C LEU A 284 9.20 5.17 13.13
N MET A 285 10.36 4.51 12.99
CA MET A 285 11.32 4.82 11.94
C MET A 285 10.72 4.60 10.54
N ALA A 286 9.96 3.53 10.32
CA ALA A 286 9.25 3.28 9.07
C ALA A 286 8.20 4.37 8.78
N ARG A 287 7.32 4.69 9.73
CA ARG A 287 6.32 5.77 9.59
C ARG A 287 6.95 7.12 9.29
N LYS A 288 8.13 7.38 9.84
CA LYS A 288 8.85 8.65 9.70
C LYS A 288 9.94 8.61 8.63
N GLN A 289 10.11 7.52 7.88
CA GLN A 289 11.17 7.33 6.88
C GLN A 289 12.57 7.65 7.44
N ILE A 290 12.89 7.12 8.62
CA ILE A 290 14.18 7.26 9.30
C ILE A 290 15.01 6.03 8.97
N SER A 291 16.14 6.25 8.30
CA SER A 291 17.09 5.19 7.94
C SER A 291 17.82 4.65 9.17
N TRP A 292 18.26 3.39 9.14
CA TRP A 292 18.90 2.75 10.28
C TRP A 292 19.98 1.71 9.94
N THR A 293 20.93 1.52 10.86
CA THR A 293 21.91 0.43 10.87
C THR A 293 22.01 -0.24 12.24
N ASN A 294 21.88 -1.57 12.28
CA ASN A 294 21.92 -2.34 13.54
C ASN A 294 23.36 -2.71 13.95
N TRP A 295 23.61 -2.69 15.26
CA TRP A 295 24.85 -3.11 15.89
C TRP A 295 24.75 -4.58 16.36
N ASN A 296 25.55 -5.54 15.88
CA ASN A 296 26.58 -5.39 14.83
C ASN A 296 26.89 -6.70 14.04
N TYR A 297 27.51 -6.53 12.88
CA TYR A 297 27.88 -7.55 11.90
C TYR A 297 29.18 -8.30 12.25
N SER A 298 29.23 -8.93 13.43
CA SER A 298 30.37 -9.74 13.88
C SER A 298 29.93 -11.05 14.55
N ASP A 299 30.91 -11.88 14.92
CA ASP A 299 30.73 -13.06 15.75
C ASP A 299 31.24 -12.89 17.20
N ASP A 300 31.32 -11.64 17.70
CA ASP A 300 31.61 -11.33 19.11
C ASP A 300 30.68 -12.12 20.06
N HIS A 301 31.16 -12.52 21.22
CA HIS A 301 30.39 -13.31 22.19
C HIS A 301 29.08 -12.65 22.68
N ARG A 302 28.97 -11.30 22.65
CA ARG A 302 27.78 -10.59 23.13
C ARG A 302 26.54 -10.88 22.29
N SER A 303 25.38 -10.74 22.90
CA SER A 303 24.09 -11.02 22.27
C SER A 303 23.74 -10.03 21.14
N GLY A 304 24.34 -8.84 21.10
CA GLY A 304 24.22 -7.88 20.00
C GLY A 304 24.92 -8.26 18.70
N ALA A 305 25.97 -9.07 18.75
CA ALA A 305 26.62 -9.56 17.54
C ALA A 305 25.74 -10.58 16.81
N VAL A 306 25.52 -10.37 15.51
CA VAL A 306 24.53 -11.14 14.73
C VAL A 306 24.95 -12.58 14.46
N PHE A 307 26.25 -12.88 14.40
CA PHE A 307 26.75 -14.23 14.13
C PHE A 307 27.10 -14.99 15.39
N THR A 308 26.94 -16.32 15.36
CA THR A 308 27.49 -17.22 16.39
C THR A 308 29.02 -17.26 16.31
N GLU A 309 29.72 -17.38 17.43
CA GLU A 309 31.19 -17.44 17.48
C GLU A 309 31.78 -18.47 16.49
N GLY A 310 32.85 -18.07 15.78
CA GLY A 310 33.54 -18.92 14.79
C GLY A 310 32.96 -18.84 13.38
N THR A 311 31.94 -18.00 13.16
CA THR A 311 31.36 -17.77 11.83
C THR A 311 32.30 -16.96 10.96
N CYS A 312 32.99 -15.95 11.48
CA CYS A 312 33.82 -15.06 10.66
C CYS A 312 35.01 -15.77 9.98
N PRO A 313 35.70 -16.75 10.59
CA PRO A 313 36.73 -17.51 9.88
C PRO A 313 36.19 -18.64 8.97
N SER A 314 34.91 -19.04 9.11
CA SER A 314 34.44 -20.34 8.56
C SER A 314 33.17 -20.27 7.69
N GLY A 315 32.38 -19.20 7.81
CA GLY A 315 31.02 -19.13 7.27
C GLY A 315 30.10 -20.28 7.75
N PRO A 316 29.00 -20.54 7.01
CA PRO A 316 28.43 -19.69 5.96
C PRO A 316 27.79 -18.42 6.53
N TYR A 317 27.72 -17.35 5.73
CA TYR A 317 27.09 -16.08 6.09
C TYR A 317 25.62 -15.96 5.63
N THR A 318 25.17 -16.87 4.76
CA THR A 318 23.80 -16.92 4.24
C THR A 318 22.89 -17.78 5.11
N GLY A 319 21.59 -17.46 5.10
CA GLY A 319 20.59 -18.16 5.88
C GLY A 319 20.69 -17.86 7.39
N THR A 320 20.09 -18.71 8.22
CA THR A 320 19.88 -18.41 9.66
C THR A 320 20.64 -19.34 10.61
N THR A 321 21.37 -20.33 10.10
CA THR A 321 22.01 -21.38 10.90
C THR A 321 23.15 -20.88 11.78
N ARG A 322 23.88 -19.85 11.31
CA ARG A 322 25.00 -19.20 12.01
C ARG A 322 24.62 -17.87 12.64
N LEU A 323 23.33 -17.57 12.77
CA LEU A 323 22.85 -16.33 13.38
C LEU A 323 22.47 -16.53 14.84
N LYS A 324 22.85 -15.56 15.68
CA LYS A 324 22.25 -15.37 17.01
C LYS A 324 20.79 -14.94 16.86
N GLU A 325 20.06 -14.92 17.97
CA GLU A 325 18.66 -14.51 18.00
C GLU A 325 18.46 -13.10 17.43
N ALA A 326 19.30 -12.14 17.84
CA ALA A 326 19.29 -10.78 17.31
C ALA A 326 19.58 -10.73 15.81
N GLY A 327 20.53 -11.56 15.34
CA GLY A 327 20.89 -11.68 13.93
C GLY A 327 19.75 -12.19 13.05
N LYS A 328 19.02 -13.21 13.52
CA LYS A 328 17.82 -13.71 12.84
C LYS A 328 16.76 -12.61 12.75
N TRP A 329 16.48 -11.97 13.87
CA TRP A 329 15.47 -10.92 13.96
C TRP A 329 15.78 -9.76 13.01
N VAL A 330 16.99 -9.19 13.07
CA VAL A 330 17.32 -8.04 12.24
C VAL A 330 17.42 -8.40 10.75
N ARG A 331 17.92 -9.59 10.41
CA ARG A 331 17.95 -10.07 9.02
C ARG A 331 16.55 -10.09 8.41
N ASP A 332 15.56 -10.58 9.15
CA ASP A 332 14.19 -10.61 8.66
C ASP A 332 13.68 -9.19 8.41
N ARG A 333 13.96 -8.22 9.31
CA ARG A 333 13.58 -6.80 9.14
C ARG A 333 14.30 -6.07 8.00
N VAL A 334 15.53 -6.45 7.69
CA VAL A 334 16.25 -5.94 6.51
C VAL A 334 15.60 -6.48 5.24
N ARG A 335 15.36 -7.80 5.16
CA ARG A 335 14.74 -8.47 4.00
C ARG A 335 13.33 -7.99 3.72
N GLU A 336 12.61 -7.63 4.77
CA GLU A 336 11.22 -7.22 4.74
C GLU A 336 10.98 -6.05 3.74
N GLY A 337 11.95 -5.17 3.42
CA GLY A 337 11.73 -4.16 2.37
C GLY A 337 12.67 -4.20 1.17
N GLY A 338 13.12 -5.37 0.74
CA GLY A 338 13.82 -5.55 -0.54
C GLY A 338 12.96 -5.31 -1.80
N THR A 339 11.82 -4.62 -1.68
CA THR A 339 10.95 -4.14 -2.77
C THR A 339 10.77 -2.63 -2.64
N PRO A 340 11.00 -1.82 -3.69
CA PRO A 340 10.71 -0.39 -3.65
C PRO A 340 9.23 -0.16 -3.34
N GLY A 341 8.94 0.28 -2.11
CA GLY A 341 7.60 0.63 -1.65
C GLY A 341 6.81 -0.54 -1.06
N ASP A 342 7.17 -1.00 0.13
CA ASP A 342 6.28 -1.16 1.30
C ASP A 342 6.98 -1.96 2.43
N PRO A 343 6.84 -1.60 3.73
CA PRO A 343 7.48 -2.26 4.86
C PRO A 343 6.62 -3.37 5.50
N PRO A 344 7.18 -4.54 5.85
CA PRO A 344 6.61 -5.51 6.79
C PRO A 344 7.19 -5.41 8.22
N GLY A 345 6.36 -5.71 9.23
CA GLY A 345 6.74 -5.78 10.64
C GLY A 345 5.57 -5.93 11.61
N ASP A 346 4.41 -5.38 11.26
CA ASP A 346 3.10 -5.97 11.57
C ASP A 346 2.57 -6.50 10.25
N ALA A 347 2.11 -7.75 10.20
CA ALA A 347 1.27 -8.16 9.10
C ALA A 347 0.11 -7.13 9.04
N PRO A 348 -0.16 -6.46 7.91
CA PRO A 348 -1.03 -5.29 7.87
C PRO A 348 -2.32 -5.47 8.68
N LEU A 349 -2.78 -4.41 9.36
CA LEU A 349 -4.11 -4.40 9.96
C LEU A 349 -5.15 -4.48 8.84
N ILE A 350 -5.66 -5.67 8.58
CA ILE A 350 -6.56 -5.98 7.47
C ILE A 350 -8.04 -5.89 7.85
N SER A 351 -8.40 -5.67 9.12
CA SER A 351 -9.79 -5.46 9.55
C SER A 351 -10.28 -4.02 9.48
N ARG A 352 -9.38 -3.02 9.47
CA ARG A 352 -9.78 -1.61 9.62
C ARG A 352 -10.69 -1.14 8.49
N GLY A 353 -11.84 -0.56 8.86
CA GLY A 353 -12.85 -0.05 7.94
C GLY A 353 -13.49 -1.11 7.04
N LYS A 354 -13.25 -2.40 7.28
CA LYS A 354 -13.85 -3.49 6.51
C LYS A 354 -15.34 -3.65 6.85
N PRO A 355 -16.15 -4.23 5.95
CA PRO A 355 -17.53 -4.55 6.25
C PRO A 355 -17.64 -5.52 7.44
N VAL A 356 -18.49 -5.18 8.41
CA VAL A 356 -18.73 -6.00 9.61
C VAL A 356 -20.21 -6.32 9.75
N THR A 357 -20.48 -7.53 10.19
CA THR A 357 -21.83 -8.01 10.54
C THR A 357 -21.78 -8.65 11.93
N ALA A 358 -22.89 -8.63 12.66
CA ALA A 358 -22.99 -9.26 13.96
C ALA A 358 -24.35 -9.96 14.12
N SER A 359 -24.46 -10.86 15.09
CA SER A 359 -25.70 -11.55 15.40
C SER A 359 -26.79 -10.65 15.96
N SER A 360 -26.41 -9.57 16.66
CA SER A 360 -27.33 -8.56 17.19
C SER A 360 -26.59 -7.27 17.52
N VAL A 361 -27.38 -6.23 17.84
CA VAL A 361 -26.90 -4.97 18.42
C VAL A 361 -27.74 -4.64 19.65
N GLU A 362 -27.12 -4.11 20.71
CA GLU A 362 -27.81 -3.67 21.94
C GLU A 362 -28.74 -2.49 21.65
N MET A 363 -28.24 -1.52 20.88
CA MET A 363 -28.98 -0.34 20.42
C MET A 363 -28.38 0.20 19.12
N SER A 364 -29.12 1.09 18.43
CA SER A 364 -28.77 1.57 17.08
C SER A 364 -27.45 2.34 16.98
N SER A 365 -26.89 2.84 18.09
CA SER A 365 -25.60 3.53 18.12
C SER A 365 -24.39 2.61 18.35
N LEU A 366 -24.60 1.33 18.69
CA LEU A 366 -23.54 0.37 19.04
C LEU A 366 -23.37 -0.70 17.95
N THR A 367 -23.28 -0.24 16.72
CA THR A 367 -23.22 -1.05 15.51
C THR A 367 -21.86 -1.75 15.33
N PRO A 368 -21.79 -2.88 14.61
CA PRO A 368 -20.58 -3.69 14.50
C PRO A 368 -19.40 -3.00 13.79
N ASP A 369 -19.63 -1.99 12.96
CA ASP A 369 -18.56 -1.18 12.35
C ASP A 369 -17.72 -0.44 13.38
N LYS A 370 -18.27 -0.16 14.57
CA LYS A 370 -17.56 0.51 15.66
C LYS A 370 -16.46 -0.30 16.31
N ALA A 371 -16.38 -1.61 16.03
CA ALA A 371 -15.28 -2.43 16.50
C ALA A 371 -14.11 -2.48 15.51
N VAL A 372 -14.17 -1.82 14.36
CA VAL A 372 -13.08 -1.81 13.37
C VAL A 372 -12.79 -0.41 12.82
N ASP A 373 -13.28 0.64 13.50
CA ASP A 373 -13.13 2.03 13.08
C ASP A 373 -11.82 2.67 13.56
N GLY A 374 -11.06 1.96 14.41
CA GLY A 374 -9.78 2.41 14.94
C GLY A 374 -9.93 3.38 16.11
N SER A 375 -11.11 3.45 16.73
CA SER A 375 -11.42 4.34 17.85
C SER A 375 -11.72 3.55 19.11
N THR A 376 -10.87 3.68 20.11
CA THR A 376 -11.08 3.07 21.44
C THR A 376 -12.14 3.79 22.28
N THR A 377 -12.91 4.70 21.69
CA THR A 377 -14.01 5.44 22.34
C THR A 377 -15.38 5.09 21.77
N THR A 378 -15.43 4.27 20.73
CA THR A 378 -16.64 3.74 20.09
C THR A 378 -16.60 2.22 20.18
N ARG A 379 -17.76 1.56 20.26
CA ARG A 379 -17.83 0.11 20.46
C ARG A 379 -19.02 -0.53 19.78
N TRP A 380 -18.84 -1.78 19.39
CA TRP A 380 -19.95 -2.69 19.14
C TRP A 380 -20.45 -3.28 20.45
N ALA A 381 -21.75 -3.50 20.57
CA ALA A 381 -22.36 -4.24 21.68
C ALA A 381 -23.48 -5.16 21.19
N SER A 382 -23.48 -6.41 21.64
CA SER A 382 -24.56 -7.36 21.36
C SER A 382 -25.76 -7.17 22.29
N ALA A 383 -26.92 -7.72 21.92
CA ALA A 383 -28.07 -7.79 22.81
C ALA A 383 -27.70 -8.40 24.18
N GLU A 384 -28.21 -7.81 25.24
CA GLU A 384 -27.98 -8.25 26.62
C GLU A 384 -28.72 -9.56 26.91
N GLY A 385 -28.21 -10.34 27.86
CA GLY A 385 -28.90 -11.54 28.35
C GLY A 385 -28.80 -12.77 27.43
N ILE A 386 -28.24 -12.66 26.23
CA ILE A 386 -28.31 -13.72 25.20
C ILE A 386 -26.92 -14.28 24.87
N ASP A 387 -26.81 -15.62 24.96
CA ASP A 387 -25.69 -16.42 24.48
C ASP A 387 -26.18 -17.50 23.51
N PRO A 388 -25.41 -17.90 22.47
CA PRO A 388 -24.16 -17.29 21.99
C PRO A 388 -24.40 -16.06 21.10
N GLN A 389 -23.37 -15.22 20.92
CA GLN A 389 -23.38 -14.08 19.98
C GLN A 389 -22.05 -14.00 19.22
N TRP A 390 -22.02 -13.28 18.10
CA TRP A 390 -20.83 -13.14 17.28
C TRP A 390 -20.73 -11.81 16.53
N ILE A 391 -19.50 -11.45 16.20
CA ILE A 391 -19.14 -10.36 15.29
C ILE A 391 -18.19 -10.91 14.20
N ARG A 392 -18.42 -10.54 12.94
CA ARG A 392 -17.74 -11.07 11.75
C ARG A 392 -17.29 -9.93 10.84
N VAL A 393 -16.01 -9.92 10.49
CA VAL A 393 -15.38 -9.01 9.53
C VAL A 393 -15.17 -9.72 8.18
N ASP A 394 -15.49 -9.04 7.07
CA ASP A 394 -15.14 -9.48 5.71
C ASP A 394 -13.76 -8.92 5.31
N LEU A 395 -12.75 -9.79 5.35
CA LEU A 395 -11.35 -9.48 5.05
C LEU A 395 -11.02 -9.57 3.55
N GLY A 396 -11.94 -10.05 2.71
CA GLY A 396 -11.69 -10.38 1.31
C GLY A 396 -11.16 -11.81 1.09
N SER A 397 -11.52 -12.42 -0.05
CA SER A 397 -11.22 -13.83 -0.35
C SER A 397 -9.71 -14.09 -0.40
N GLY A 398 -9.25 -15.14 0.28
CA GLY A 398 -7.84 -15.56 0.27
C GLY A 398 -6.95 -14.84 1.27
N SER A 399 -7.51 -13.95 2.12
CA SER A 399 -6.74 -13.28 3.17
C SER A 399 -6.17 -14.30 4.15
N THR A 400 -4.95 -14.06 4.58
CA THR A 400 -4.28 -14.82 5.63
C THR A 400 -4.37 -14.05 6.93
N VAL A 401 -4.45 -14.75 8.05
CA VAL A 401 -4.51 -14.15 9.38
C VAL A 401 -3.36 -14.70 10.20
N SER A 402 -2.54 -13.80 10.74
CA SER A 402 -1.38 -14.11 11.57
C SER A 402 -1.51 -13.61 13.01
N ARG A 403 -2.38 -12.62 13.26
CA ARG A 403 -2.69 -12.13 14.61
C ARG A 403 -4.10 -11.56 14.70
N VAL A 404 -4.75 -11.75 15.85
CA VAL A 404 -6.03 -11.12 16.17
C VAL A 404 -5.94 -10.52 17.56
N ARG A 405 -6.16 -9.22 17.67
CA ARG A 405 -6.20 -8.48 18.93
C ARG A 405 -7.61 -7.99 19.20
N LEU A 406 -8.13 -8.33 20.38
CA LEU A 406 -9.46 -7.96 20.86
C LEU A 406 -9.29 -6.99 22.01
N ASN A 407 -9.95 -5.85 21.93
CA ASN A 407 -10.04 -4.90 23.03
C ASN A 407 -11.49 -4.89 23.55
N TRP A 408 -11.73 -5.68 24.59
CA TRP A 408 -13.05 -5.80 25.22
C TRP A 408 -13.40 -4.55 26.03
N GLU A 409 -14.70 -4.25 26.08
CA GLU A 409 -15.25 -3.36 27.10
C GLU A 409 -15.44 -4.12 28.43
N THR A 410 -15.95 -3.46 29.48
CA THR A 410 -16.40 -4.10 30.72
C THR A 410 -17.31 -5.31 30.48
N ALA A 411 -18.16 -5.28 29.44
CA ALA A 411 -18.93 -6.41 28.96
C ALA A 411 -18.11 -7.25 27.96
N TYR A 412 -17.68 -8.45 28.36
CA TYR A 412 -16.75 -9.29 27.59
C TYR A 412 -17.18 -10.77 27.50
N ALA A 413 -16.52 -11.52 26.62
CA ALA A 413 -16.69 -12.97 26.55
C ALA A 413 -15.77 -13.70 27.53
N ARG A 414 -16.34 -14.47 28.46
CA ARG A 414 -15.55 -15.41 29.29
C ARG A 414 -15.12 -16.63 28.49
N ALA A 415 -15.95 -17.10 27.56
CA ALA A 415 -15.57 -18.17 26.65
C ALA A 415 -15.93 -17.79 25.21
N TYR A 416 -14.97 -17.86 24.30
CA TYR A 416 -15.16 -17.52 22.89
C TYR A 416 -14.19 -18.28 21.99
N ARG A 417 -14.45 -18.19 20.69
CA ARG A 417 -13.57 -18.72 19.64
C ARG A 417 -13.26 -17.64 18.61
N VAL A 418 -12.03 -17.63 18.12
CA VAL A 418 -11.66 -16.91 16.91
C VAL A 418 -11.70 -17.91 15.77
N GLU A 419 -12.49 -17.64 14.75
CA GLU A 419 -12.76 -18.55 13.64
C GLU A 419 -12.59 -17.85 12.30
N ILE A 420 -12.13 -18.59 11.29
CA ILE A 420 -11.97 -18.12 9.91
C ILE A 420 -12.77 -18.99 8.95
N SER A 421 -13.30 -18.39 7.87
CA SER A 421 -14.13 -19.08 6.88
C SER A 421 -13.94 -18.50 5.50
N ALA A 422 -13.93 -19.35 4.47
CA ALA A 422 -13.93 -18.91 3.07
C ALA A 422 -15.33 -18.49 2.58
N ASP A 423 -16.39 -19.11 3.10
CA ASP A 423 -17.77 -18.99 2.59
C ASP A 423 -18.76 -18.35 3.60
N GLY A 424 -18.33 -18.13 4.84
CA GLY A 424 -19.14 -17.56 5.92
C GLY A 424 -20.07 -18.56 6.61
N THR A 425 -20.04 -19.84 6.22
CA THR A 425 -20.88 -20.92 6.74
C THR A 425 -20.07 -22.05 7.37
N ASN A 426 -18.96 -22.45 6.77
CA ASN A 426 -18.02 -23.46 7.27
C ASN A 426 -16.85 -22.79 7.97
N TRP A 427 -16.71 -23.02 9.27
CA TRP A 427 -15.75 -22.28 10.12
C TRP A 427 -14.61 -23.17 10.60
N THR A 428 -13.38 -22.70 10.41
CA THR A 428 -12.16 -23.28 10.97
C THR A 428 -11.75 -22.47 12.19
N ARG A 429 -11.40 -23.15 13.28
CA ARG A 429 -11.02 -22.50 14.53
C ARG A 429 -9.54 -22.12 14.51
N LEU A 430 -9.25 -20.85 14.82
CA LEU A 430 -7.88 -20.34 14.97
C LEU A 430 -7.45 -20.28 16.44
N ALA A 431 -8.35 -19.86 17.33
CA ALA A 431 -8.09 -19.77 18.76
C ALA A 431 -9.34 -20.09 19.59
N THR A 432 -9.13 -20.47 20.85
CA THR A 432 -10.18 -20.74 21.85
C THR A 432 -9.79 -20.11 23.17
N GLU A 433 -10.72 -19.38 23.78
CA GLU A 433 -10.66 -18.95 25.17
C GLU A 433 -11.84 -19.56 25.94
N THR A 434 -11.60 -20.01 27.17
CA THR A 434 -12.63 -20.68 28.00
C THR A 434 -12.83 -20.03 29.37
N ALA A 435 -11.90 -19.16 29.79
CA ALA A 435 -11.90 -18.50 31.07
C ALA A 435 -11.35 -17.05 30.98
N GLY A 436 -11.70 -16.34 29.91
CA GLY A 436 -11.33 -14.95 29.68
C GLY A 436 -11.74 -14.04 30.84
N ASN A 437 -10.98 -12.96 31.01
CA ASN A 437 -11.09 -11.97 32.09
C ASN A 437 -11.48 -10.57 31.58
N GLY A 438 -11.74 -10.42 30.28
CA GLY A 438 -11.97 -9.14 29.62
C GLY A 438 -10.66 -8.39 29.33
N GLY A 439 -10.75 -7.09 29.05
CA GLY A 439 -9.57 -6.30 28.69
C GLY A 439 -9.03 -6.63 27.30
N ILE A 440 -7.70 -6.72 27.15
CA ILE A 440 -7.06 -6.98 25.85
C ILE A 440 -6.66 -8.45 25.76
N ASP A 441 -7.16 -9.13 24.73
CA ASP A 441 -6.67 -10.43 24.32
C ASP A 441 -5.88 -10.29 23.02
N ASP A 442 -4.67 -10.85 22.96
CA ASP A 442 -3.78 -10.73 21.79
C ASP A 442 -3.32 -12.10 21.31
N TRP A 443 -4.00 -12.62 20.31
CA TRP A 443 -3.73 -13.92 19.70
C TRP A 443 -2.70 -13.75 18.59
N THR A 444 -1.45 -14.10 18.87
CA THR A 444 -0.33 -14.05 17.91
C THR A 444 -0.04 -15.44 17.33
N ASN A 445 0.77 -15.49 16.27
CA ASN A 445 1.18 -16.74 15.59
C ASN A 445 -0.01 -17.58 15.10
N LEU A 446 -1.11 -16.92 14.72
CA LEU A 446 -2.23 -17.59 14.09
C LEU A 446 -1.83 -18.05 12.68
N SER A 447 -2.46 -19.12 12.24
CA SER A 447 -2.30 -19.60 10.86
C SER A 447 -3.66 -20.01 10.34
N GLY A 448 -4.16 -19.25 9.37
CA GLY A 448 -5.42 -19.55 8.70
C GLY A 448 -5.63 -18.64 7.52
N SER A 449 -6.38 -19.13 6.53
CA SER A 449 -6.81 -18.36 5.38
C SER A 449 -8.32 -18.43 5.17
N GLY A 450 -8.90 -17.35 4.68
CA GLY A 450 -10.33 -17.25 4.43
C GLY A 450 -10.77 -15.82 4.16
N ARG A 451 -12.05 -15.66 3.81
CA ARG A 451 -12.67 -14.36 3.54
C ARG A 451 -13.17 -13.69 4.81
N TYR A 452 -13.72 -14.48 5.72
CA TYR A 452 -14.39 -13.97 6.91
C TYR A 452 -13.64 -14.39 8.16
N LEU A 453 -13.42 -13.45 9.07
CA LEU A 453 -13.01 -13.76 10.44
C LEU A 453 -14.13 -13.40 11.40
N ARG A 454 -14.39 -14.28 12.37
CA ARG A 454 -15.44 -14.11 13.38
C ARG A 454 -14.91 -14.36 14.78
N VAL A 455 -15.35 -13.52 15.72
CA VAL A 455 -15.29 -13.81 17.16
C VAL A 455 -16.65 -14.35 17.58
N TYR A 456 -16.68 -15.60 18.04
CA TYR A 456 -17.88 -16.33 18.44
C TYR A 456 -17.92 -16.50 19.96
N GLY A 457 -18.64 -15.61 20.65
CA GLY A 457 -18.84 -15.63 22.09
C GLY A 457 -19.85 -16.70 22.50
N THR A 458 -19.47 -17.56 23.43
CA THR A 458 -20.28 -18.70 23.89
C THR A 458 -20.75 -18.58 25.34
N VAL A 459 -19.99 -17.87 26.19
CA VAL A 459 -20.36 -17.58 27.57
C VAL A 459 -19.90 -16.16 27.90
N ARG A 460 -20.83 -15.32 28.39
CA ARG A 460 -20.52 -13.95 28.86
C ARG A 460 -19.78 -13.96 30.20
N GLY A 461 -18.92 -12.96 30.40
CA GLY A 461 -18.24 -12.72 31.67
C GLY A 461 -19.07 -11.91 32.68
N THR A 462 -20.13 -11.26 32.20
CA THR A 462 -21.01 -10.38 32.99
C THR A 462 -22.48 -10.67 32.68
N GLN A 463 -23.42 -9.97 33.34
CA GLN A 463 -24.85 -10.07 33.05
C GLN A 463 -25.26 -9.38 31.73
N TRP A 464 -24.44 -8.45 31.23
CA TRP A 464 -24.64 -7.70 29.98
C TRP A 464 -24.33 -8.56 28.75
N GLY A 465 -24.33 -7.97 27.54
CA GLY A 465 -23.94 -8.62 26.29
C GLY A 465 -22.42 -8.80 26.11
N TYR A 466 -21.97 -8.96 24.86
CA TYR A 466 -20.57 -8.89 24.46
C TYR A 466 -20.28 -7.52 23.86
N SER A 467 -19.14 -6.92 24.19
CA SER A 467 -18.81 -5.58 23.71
C SER A 467 -17.32 -5.42 23.42
N LEU A 468 -17.00 -4.87 22.25
CA LEU A 468 -15.62 -4.66 21.78
C LEU A 468 -15.42 -3.19 21.42
N TRP A 469 -14.42 -2.57 22.02
CA TRP A 469 -13.85 -1.31 21.56
C TRP A 469 -13.18 -1.50 20.20
N GLU A 470 -12.35 -2.54 20.05
CA GLU A 470 -11.65 -2.83 18.79
C GLU A 470 -11.49 -4.35 18.56
N LEU A 471 -11.58 -4.75 17.29
CA LEU A 471 -11.31 -6.06 16.70
C LEU A 471 -10.27 -5.87 15.58
N GLU A 472 -9.02 -6.05 15.94
CA GLU A 472 -7.88 -5.84 15.07
C GLU A 472 -7.41 -7.19 14.50
N VAL A 473 -7.51 -7.35 13.19
CA VAL A 473 -7.04 -8.55 12.49
C VAL A 473 -5.83 -8.18 11.66
N TYR A 474 -4.72 -8.87 11.92
CA TYR A 474 -3.44 -8.68 11.26
C TYR A 474 -3.12 -9.90 10.42
N GLY A 475 -2.60 -9.66 9.23
CA GLY A 475 -2.30 -10.70 8.27
C GLY A 475 -1.94 -10.13 6.91
N ALA A 476 -1.72 -10.98 5.92
CA ALA A 476 -1.69 -10.50 4.55
C ALA A 476 -3.12 -10.51 4.01
N SER A 477 -3.59 -9.36 3.49
CA SER A 477 -4.66 -9.41 2.50
C SER A 477 -4.20 -10.37 1.39
N ALA A 478 -5.10 -11.15 0.81
CA ALA A 478 -4.72 -11.99 -0.33
C ALA A 478 -3.90 -11.16 -1.33
N PRO A 479 -2.87 -11.73 -1.99
CA PRO A 479 -2.41 -11.14 -3.24
C PRO A 479 -3.67 -10.98 -4.08
N SER A 480 -4.09 -9.74 -4.35
CA SER A 480 -5.24 -9.55 -5.21
C SER A 480 -4.84 -10.21 -6.52
N THR A 481 -5.66 -11.12 -7.02
CA THR A 481 -5.63 -11.51 -8.44
C THR A 481 -6.01 -10.31 -9.35
N GLY A 482 -5.92 -9.09 -8.83
CA GLY A 482 -6.64 -7.90 -9.26
C GLY A 482 -8.13 -8.07 -9.36
N ALA A 483 -8.69 -9.21 -8.95
CA ALA A 483 -10.02 -9.60 -9.39
C ALA A 483 -11.11 -9.07 -8.47
N PHE A 484 -12.03 -8.28 -9.02
CA PHE A 484 -13.18 -7.77 -8.30
C PHE A 484 -14.38 -7.66 -9.24
N THR A 485 -15.58 -7.74 -8.67
CA THR A 485 -16.84 -7.59 -9.41
C THR A 485 -17.49 -6.26 -9.05
N VAL A 486 -17.97 -5.53 -10.05
CA VAL A 486 -18.80 -4.33 -9.90
C VAL A 486 -20.16 -4.59 -10.54
N VAL A 487 -21.20 -3.98 -9.97
CA VAL A 487 -22.54 -4.00 -10.57
C VAL A 487 -22.95 -2.58 -10.96
N GLY A 488 -23.40 -2.41 -12.20
CA GLY A 488 -23.91 -1.17 -12.77
C GLY A 488 -25.42 -1.26 -13.09
N ALA A 489 -26.16 -0.18 -12.82
CA ALA A 489 -27.49 0.04 -13.40
C ALA A 489 -27.77 1.55 -13.60
N GLY A 490 -28.51 1.91 -14.65
CA GLY A 490 -29.11 3.22 -14.86
C GLY A 490 -30.63 3.09 -14.96
N ASP A 491 -31.34 4.22 -14.97
CA ASP A 491 -32.80 4.29 -15.13
C ASP A 491 -33.50 3.43 -14.08
N ILE A 492 -33.27 3.78 -12.81
CA ILE A 492 -33.46 2.87 -11.68
C ILE A 492 -34.87 2.99 -11.09
N ALA A 493 -35.11 3.99 -10.24
CA ALA A 493 -36.31 4.01 -9.42
C ALA A 493 -37.43 4.80 -10.08
N ASP A 494 -38.61 4.20 -10.10
CA ASP A 494 -39.90 4.83 -10.41
C ASP A 494 -40.62 5.08 -9.07
N GLN A 495 -41.69 5.87 -9.06
CA GLN A 495 -42.57 6.06 -7.91
C GLN A 495 -43.47 4.84 -7.63
N CYS A 496 -42.85 3.69 -7.36
CA CYS A 496 -43.54 2.44 -7.02
C CYS A 496 -42.96 1.76 -5.77
N THR A 497 -43.73 0.83 -5.20
CA THR A 497 -43.36 0.12 -3.96
C THR A 497 -43.16 -1.37 -4.19
N ALA A 498 -42.47 -2.05 -3.26
CA ALA A 498 -42.23 -3.50 -3.30
C ALA A 498 -43.50 -4.36 -3.39
N SER A 499 -44.66 -3.81 -3.04
CA SER A 499 -45.96 -4.50 -3.13
C SER A 499 -46.45 -4.66 -4.58
N GLN A 500 -45.96 -3.81 -5.49
CA GLN A 500 -46.33 -3.84 -6.90
C GLN A 500 -45.39 -4.77 -7.65
N SER A 501 -45.93 -5.83 -8.25
CA SER A 501 -45.13 -6.83 -8.99
C SER A 501 -44.40 -6.27 -10.22
N THR A 502 -44.84 -5.12 -10.72
CA THR A 502 -44.25 -4.33 -11.81
C THR A 502 -43.11 -3.41 -11.34
N CYS A 503 -42.87 -3.31 -10.04
CA CYS A 503 -41.85 -2.41 -9.49
C CYS A 503 -40.46 -3.06 -9.58
N MET A 504 -39.83 -2.90 -10.74
CA MET A 504 -38.67 -3.71 -11.11
C MET A 504 -37.39 -3.32 -10.38
N HIS A 505 -37.27 -2.09 -9.90
CA HIS A 505 -36.09 -1.63 -9.16
C HIS A 505 -35.84 -2.38 -7.83
N PHE A 506 -36.87 -2.98 -7.22
CA PHE A 506 -36.68 -3.89 -6.09
C PHE A 506 -36.09 -5.24 -6.50
N LYS A 507 -36.46 -5.75 -7.68
CA LYS A 507 -35.96 -7.02 -8.21
C LYS A 507 -34.53 -6.88 -8.72
N THR A 508 -34.21 -5.78 -9.40
CA THR A 508 -32.84 -5.48 -9.82
C THR A 508 -31.95 -5.19 -8.61
N ALA A 509 -32.43 -4.50 -7.57
CA ALA A 509 -31.69 -4.35 -6.31
C ALA A 509 -31.39 -5.72 -5.67
N ALA A 510 -32.39 -6.61 -5.59
CA ALA A 510 -32.19 -7.97 -5.09
C ALA A 510 -31.18 -8.76 -5.94
N ARG A 511 -31.20 -8.57 -7.27
CA ARG A 511 -30.22 -9.18 -8.19
C ARG A 511 -28.82 -8.64 -7.95
N ALA A 512 -28.67 -7.33 -7.82
CA ALA A 512 -27.41 -6.65 -7.54
C ALA A 512 -26.82 -7.14 -6.21
N GLU A 513 -27.66 -7.26 -5.18
CA GLU A 513 -27.29 -7.80 -3.87
C GLU A 513 -26.81 -9.25 -3.96
N ALA A 514 -27.52 -10.09 -4.73
CA ALA A 514 -27.16 -11.51 -4.90
C ALA A 514 -25.80 -11.71 -5.60
N ILE A 515 -25.36 -10.76 -6.44
CA ILE A 515 -24.03 -10.79 -7.08
C ILE A 515 -22.92 -10.50 -6.06
N ASN A 516 -23.23 -9.80 -4.97
CA ASN A 516 -22.29 -9.41 -3.91
C ASN A 516 -21.02 -8.71 -4.44
N PRO A 517 -21.17 -7.57 -5.16
CA PRO A 517 -20.04 -6.86 -5.76
C PRO A 517 -19.18 -6.13 -4.71
N ALA A 518 -17.97 -5.74 -5.14
CA ALA A 518 -17.09 -4.85 -4.39
C ALA A 518 -17.76 -3.49 -4.14
N PHE A 519 -18.39 -2.92 -5.18
CA PHE A 519 -19.15 -1.68 -5.13
C PHE A 519 -20.18 -1.61 -6.27
N TYR A 520 -21.04 -0.60 -6.22
CA TYR A 520 -22.09 -0.35 -7.20
C TYR A 520 -21.82 0.95 -7.95
N ILE A 521 -22.02 0.94 -9.26
CA ILE A 521 -22.05 2.14 -10.11
C ILE A 521 -23.51 2.40 -10.47
N THR A 522 -23.95 3.64 -10.37
CA THR A 522 -25.21 4.04 -10.99
C THR A 522 -24.92 4.98 -12.15
N MET A 523 -25.59 4.78 -13.28
CA MET A 523 -25.32 5.46 -14.57
C MET A 523 -26.34 6.57 -14.83
N GLY A 524 -26.71 7.32 -13.79
CA GLY A 524 -27.74 8.37 -13.85
C GLY A 524 -29.16 7.84 -13.75
N ASP A 525 -30.09 8.78 -13.61
CA ASP A 525 -31.52 8.55 -13.41
C ASP A 525 -31.77 7.52 -12.30
N ASN A 526 -31.15 7.80 -11.15
CA ASN A 526 -31.25 7.02 -9.93
C ASN A 526 -32.68 7.07 -9.41
N GLN A 527 -33.23 8.27 -9.31
CA GLN A 527 -34.65 8.50 -9.12
C GLN A 527 -35.19 9.20 -10.37
N TYR A 528 -36.09 8.52 -11.07
CA TYR A 528 -36.50 8.92 -12.41
C TYR A 528 -37.56 10.04 -12.40
N ASP A 529 -38.61 9.94 -11.59
CA ASP A 529 -39.74 10.86 -11.70
C ASP A 529 -39.46 12.20 -10.99
N ASP A 530 -38.94 13.20 -11.74
CA ASP A 530 -38.55 14.56 -11.31
C ASP A 530 -37.63 14.64 -10.08
N ALA A 531 -37.04 13.51 -9.68
CA ALA A 531 -35.96 13.31 -8.72
C ALA A 531 -36.00 14.06 -7.38
N HIS A 532 -37.16 14.50 -6.87
CA HIS A 532 -37.23 15.22 -5.58
C HIS A 532 -36.67 14.40 -4.41
N ILE A 533 -36.23 15.09 -3.34
CA ILE A 533 -35.64 14.42 -2.18
C ILE A 533 -36.64 13.49 -1.47
N GLU A 534 -37.93 13.83 -1.52
CA GLU A 534 -39.03 12.98 -1.06
C GLU A 534 -39.08 11.66 -1.84
N ASP A 535 -38.90 11.70 -3.15
CA ASP A 535 -38.94 10.53 -4.03
C ASP A 535 -37.72 9.64 -3.82
N PHE A 536 -36.54 10.23 -3.64
CA PHE A 536 -35.36 9.47 -3.20
C PHE A 536 -35.64 8.72 -1.89
N ARG A 537 -36.22 9.38 -0.88
CA ARG A 537 -36.53 8.78 0.43
C ARG A 537 -37.67 7.75 0.37
N ALA A 538 -38.64 7.96 -0.52
CA ALA A 538 -39.83 7.12 -0.63
C ALA A 538 -39.60 5.84 -1.45
N TYR A 539 -38.79 5.91 -2.52
CA TYR A 539 -38.70 4.83 -3.51
C TYR A 539 -37.27 4.31 -3.72
N TYR A 540 -36.31 5.15 -4.12
CA TYR A 540 -34.92 4.72 -4.33
C TYR A 540 -34.33 4.14 -3.04
N ASP A 541 -34.52 4.84 -1.91
CA ASP A 541 -34.02 4.45 -0.59
C ASP A 541 -34.49 3.07 -0.13
N LYS A 542 -35.70 2.67 -0.54
CA LYS A 542 -36.31 1.38 -0.16
C LYS A 542 -35.79 0.20 -0.97
N SER A 543 -35.13 0.48 -2.09
CA SER A 543 -34.56 -0.52 -3.00
C SER A 543 -33.05 -0.41 -3.03
N TRP A 544 -32.50 0.34 -3.99
CA TRP A 544 -31.08 0.53 -4.25
C TRP A 544 -30.37 1.38 -3.17
N GLY A 545 -31.08 2.24 -2.45
CA GLY A 545 -30.48 3.05 -1.39
C GLY A 545 -29.87 2.26 -0.23
N ARG A 546 -30.26 0.99 -0.05
CA ARG A 546 -29.58 0.07 0.89
C ARG A 546 -28.08 -0.11 0.57
N PHE A 547 -27.69 0.12 -0.69
CA PHE A 547 -26.30 0.02 -1.15
C PHE A 547 -25.54 1.33 -1.08
N LYS A 548 -26.19 2.44 -0.70
CA LYS A 548 -25.65 3.80 -0.76
C LYS A 548 -24.22 3.93 -0.21
N ALA A 549 -23.90 3.22 0.88
CA ALA A 549 -22.56 3.21 1.49
C ALA A 549 -21.46 2.57 0.61
N LYS A 550 -21.81 1.97 -0.53
CA LYS A 550 -20.91 1.39 -1.53
C LYS A 550 -21.27 1.83 -2.96
N THR A 551 -22.16 2.80 -3.12
CA THR A 551 -22.54 3.33 -4.44
C THR A 551 -21.59 4.47 -4.81
N PHE A 552 -21.15 4.46 -6.06
CA PHE A 552 -20.46 5.56 -6.73
C PHE A 552 -21.38 6.11 -7.83
N PRO A 553 -22.18 7.14 -7.50
CA PRO A 553 -23.25 7.60 -8.38
C PRO A 553 -22.78 8.69 -9.36
N VAL A 554 -23.48 8.79 -10.49
CA VAL A 554 -23.56 9.99 -11.34
C VAL A 554 -25.02 10.42 -11.49
N PRO A 555 -25.29 11.71 -11.74
CA PRO A 555 -26.63 12.16 -12.12
C PRO A 555 -26.91 11.86 -13.59
N GLY A 556 -28.19 11.67 -13.92
CA GLY A 556 -28.75 11.75 -15.27
C GLY A 556 -29.60 13.00 -15.43
N ASN A 557 -30.30 13.13 -16.56
CA ASN A 557 -31.09 14.33 -16.82
C ASN A 557 -32.28 14.45 -15.87
N HIS A 558 -32.85 13.34 -15.39
CA HIS A 558 -33.99 13.39 -14.47
C HIS A 558 -33.61 13.94 -13.09
N GLU A 559 -32.36 13.77 -12.66
CA GLU A 559 -31.86 14.43 -11.46
C GLU A 559 -31.86 15.96 -11.56
N ALA A 560 -31.87 16.55 -12.76
CA ALA A 560 -31.89 18.00 -12.96
C ALA A 560 -33.32 18.58 -13.06
N TYR A 561 -34.35 17.74 -13.06
CA TYR A 561 -35.74 18.19 -13.25
C TYR A 561 -36.39 18.66 -11.94
N ASP A 562 -35.83 18.30 -10.78
CA ASP A 562 -36.30 18.75 -9.45
C ASP A 562 -36.27 20.28 -9.28
N ASP A 563 -35.32 20.93 -9.96
CA ASP A 563 -35.21 22.37 -10.10
C ASP A 563 -34.78 22.69 -11.54
N TRP A 564 -35.70 22.56 -12.50
CA TRP A 564 -35.42 22.83 -13.91
C TRP A 564 -34.86 24.23 -14.19
N GLU A 565 -35.14 25.22 -13.33
CA GLU A 565 -34.65 26.60 -13.51
C GLU A 565 -33.15 26.72 -13.20
N ASN A 566 -32.69 26.07 -12.12
CA ASN A 566 -31.29 26.10 -11.71
C ASN A 566 -30.47 24.89 -12.21
N GLN A 567 -31.17 23.82 -12.60
CA GLN A 567 -30.64 22.51 -12.99
C GLN A 567 -29.49 22.09 -12.07
N ASP A 568 -29.71 22.19 -10.77
CA ASP A 568 -28.63 22.03 -9.80
C ASP A 568 -28.61 20.62 -9.21
N GLU A 569 -29.47 19.69 -9.62
CA GLU A 569 -29.47 18.31 -9.12
C GLU A 569 -29.46 18.24 -7.59
N ARG A 570 -30.25 19.11 -6.95
CA ARG A 570 -30.18 19.34 -5.50
C ARG A 570 -30.51 18.08 -4.72
N ALA A 571 -31.60 17.40 -5.05
CA ALA A 571 -32.04 16.21 -4.35
C ALA A 571 -31.03 15.06 -4.46
N TYR A 572 -30.39 14.91 -5.62
CA TYR A 572 -29.29 13.97 -5.82
C TYR A 572 -28.12 14.24 -4.86
N ARG A 573 -27.66 15.50 -4.77
CA ARG A 573 -26.59 15.89 -3.85
C ARG A 573 -27.00 15.76 -2.39
N GLU A 574 -28.23 16.14 -2.04
CA GLU A 574 -28.75 16.02 -0.67
C GLU A 574 -28.84 14.54 -0.26
N TYR A 575 -29.33 13.68 -1.15
CA TYR A 575 -29.44 12.26 -0.88
C TYR A 575 -28.05 11.64 -0.76
N PHE A 576 -27.20 11.68 -1.79
CA PHE A 576 -25.91 10.97 -1.77
C PHE A 576 -24.81 11.67 -0.96
N GLY A 577 -24.96 12.95 -0.62
CA GLY A 577 -24.00 13.72 0.18
C GLY A 577 -22.61 13.72 -0.47
N SER A 578 -21.58 13.45 0.34
CA SER A 578 -20.18 13.38 -0.12
C SER A 578 -19.92 12.29 -1.17
N ARG A 579 -20.86 11.38 -1.45
CA ARG A 579 -20.73 10.43 -2.57
C ARG A 579 -21.10 11.02 -3.92
N ALA A 580 -22.04 11.97 -3.93
CA ALA A 580 -22.34 12.77 -5.12
C ALA A 580 -21.28 13.84 -5.35
N THR A 581 -20.67 14.35 -4.28
CA THR A 581 -19.68 15.44 -4.35
C THR A 581 -18.42 15.22 -3.49
N PRO A 582 -17.58 14.20 -3.76
CA PRO A 582 -16.42 13.87 -2.91
C PRO A 582 -15.42 15.02 -2.70
N GLN A 583 -15.36 15.96 -3.64
CA GLN A 583 -14.52 17.15 -3.58
C GLN A 583 -15.33 18.44 -3.84
N GLY A 584 -16.63 18.40 -3.53
CA GLY A 584 -17.55 19.51 -3.85
C GLY A 584 -17.91 19.62 -5.34
N LYS A 585 -17.50 18.65 -6.17
CA LYS A 585 -17.81 18.56 -7.61
C LYS A 585 -18.59 17.28 -7.91
N MET A 586 -19.50 17.34 -8.89
CA MET A 586 -20.33 16.20 -9.33
C MET A 586 -19.63 15.31 -10.37
N TRP A 587 -18.36 15.57 -10.61
CA TRP A 587 -17.43 14.70 -11.33
C TRP A 587 -16.24 14.43 -10.42
N TYR A 588 -15.73 13.20 -10.46
CA TYR A 588 -14.68 12.73 -9.58
C TYR A 588 -14.06 11.46 -10.14
N SER A 589 -12.89 11.09 -9.62
CA SER A 589 -12.23 9.83 -9.95
C SER A 589 -11.83 9.09 -8.68
N TYR A 590 -11.62 7.78 -8.81
CA TYR A 590 -11.15 6.92 -7.73
C TYR A 590 -10.41 5.71 -8.28
N ASN A 591 -9.55 5.12 -7.45
CA ASN A 591 -8.82 3.91 -7.81
C ASN A 591 -9.38 2.71 -7.06
N HIS A 592 -9.45 1.56 -7.75
CA HIS A 592 -9.73 0.27 -7.12
C HIS A 592 -8.90 -0.82 -7.81
N GLY A 593 -7.99 -1.47 -7.05
CA GLY A 593 -6.98 -2.34 -7.67
C GLY A 593 -6.11 -1.56 -8.67
N ASN A 594 -5.83 -2.17 -9.83
CA ASN A 594 -5.13 -1.51 -10.95
C ASN A 594 -6.04 -0.70 -11.89
N TRP A 595 -7.27 -0.39 -11.46
CA TRP A 595 -8.23 0.39 -12.25
C TRP A 595 -8.40 1.81 -11.73
N HIS A 596 -8.47 2.76 -12.67
CA HIS A 596 -8.89 4.13 -12.47
C HIS A 596 -10.31 4.31 -13.00
N PHE A 597 -11.23 4.73 -12.14
CA PHE A 597 -12.64 4.96 -12.47
C PHE A 597 -12.93 6.46 -12.51
N ILE A 598 -13.61 6.90 -13.56
CA ILE A 598 -13.95 8.31 -13.80
C ILE A 598 -15.47 8.46 -13.85
N ALA A 599 -16.03 9.22 -12.90
CA ALA A 599 -17.43 9.61 -12.86
C ALA A 599 -17.58 11.01 -13.46
N LEU A 600 -18.42 11.16 -14.48
CA LEU A 600 -18.69 12.45 -15.11
C LEU A 600 -20.17 12.80 -15.04
N ASN A 601 -20.47 14.10 -14.92
CA ASN A 601 -21.82 14.61 -15.07
C ASN A 601 -22.08 14.94 -16.56
N SER A 602 -22.87 14.10 -17.22
CA SER A 602 -23.24 14.28 -18.63
C SER A 602 -24.23 15.40 -18.91
N ASN A 603 -24.87 15.98 -17.89
CA ASN A 603 -25.66 17.21 -18.04
C ASN A 603 -24.78 18.46 -18.24
N ARG A 604 -23.46 18.30 -18.11
CA ARG A 604 -22.45 19.38 -18.09
C ARG A 604 -21.19 19.04 -18.92
N PHE A 605 -21.32 18.21 -19.95
CA PHE A 605 -20.17 17.73 -20.74
C PHE A 605 -19.40 18.79 -21.51
N ASP A 606 -20.06 19.88 -21.88
CA ASP A 606 -19.44 21.04 -22.52
C ASP A 606 -18.86 22.04 -21.49
N GLU A 607 -19.02 21.79 -20.19
CA GLU A 607 -18.48 22.65 -19.15
C GLU A 607 -16.95 22.60 -19.14
N ARG A 608 -16.34 23.78 -19.29
CA ARG A 608 -14.89 23.92 -19.40
C ARG A 608 -14.16 23.38 -18.17
N GLU A 609 -14.72 23.58 -16.98
CA GLU A 609 -14.12 23.14 -15.73
C GLU A 609 -14.01 21.61 -15.65
N GLN A 610 -15.09 20.88 -16.00
CA GLN A 610 -15.08 19.43 -16.04
C GLN A 610 -14.09 18.89 -17.08
N LEU A 611 -14.03 19.51 -18.27
CA LEU A 611 -13.08 19.09 -19.32
C LEU A 611 -11.62 19.36 -18.94
N ASP A 612 -11.32 20.48 -18.31
CA ASP A 612 -9.97 20.79 -17.83
C ASP A 612 -9.57 19.88 -16.66
N TRP A 613 -10.50 19.57 -15.76
CA TRP A 613 -10.31 18.57 -14.72
C TRP A 613 -10.02 17.18 -15.30
N LEU A 614 -10.82 16.71 -16.26
CA LEU A 614 -10.64 15.40 -16.89
C LEU A 614 -9.26 15.26 -17.55
N ARG A 615 -8.78 16.32 -18.22
CA ARG A 615 -7.41 16.33 -18.77
C ARG A 615 -6.35 16.18 -17.70
N ALA A 616 -6.51 16.87 -16.57
CA ALA A 616 -5.56 16.80 -15.47
C ALA A 616 -5.58 15.43 -14.77
N ASP A 617 -6.77 14.87 -14.57
CA ASP A 617 -6.99 13.56 -13.96
C ASP A 617 -6.36 12.44 -14.81
N LEU A 618 -6.67 12.40 -16.11
CA LEU A 618 -6.08 11.45 -17.05
C LEU A 618 -4.54 11.59 -17.13
N ALA A 619 -4.01 12.82 -17.11
CA ALA A 619 -2.56 13.05 -17.14
C ALA A 619 -1.85 12.64 -15.84
N ALA A 620 -2.55 12.67 -14.70
CA ALA A 620 -2.03 12.27 -13.40
C ALA A 620 -2.20 10.77 -13.12
N ASN A 621 -3.04 10.07 -13.91
CA ASN A 621 -3.30 8.65 -13.73
C ASN A 621 -2.02 7.82 -13.95
N THR A 622 -1.79 6.88 -13.03
CA THR A 622 -0.69 5.90 -13.08
C THR A 622 -1.19 4.46 -13.17
N ARG A 623 -2.51 4.25 -13.21
CA ARG A 623 -3.14 2.94 -13.35
C ARG A 623 -3.18 2.52 -14.80
N GLN A 624 -2.95 1.24 -15.04
CA GLN A 624 -2.94 0.67 -16.39
C GLN A 624 -4.34 0.65 -17.01
N CYS A 625 -5.36 0.30 -16.22
CA CYS A 625 -6.72 0.17 -16.73
C CYS A 625 -7.56 1.38 -16.35
N VAL A 626 -8.37 1.88 -17.28
CA VAL A 626 -9.25 3.03 -17.04
C VAL A 626 -10.67 2.75 -17.52
N ALA A 627 -11.65 3.08 -16.68
CA ALA A 627 -13.07 3.03 -17.02
C ALA A 627 -13.72 4.39 -16.70
N ALA A 628 -14.68 4.80 -17.53
CA ALA A 628 -15.48 6.00 -17.30
C ALA A 628 -16.97 5.65 -17.28
N TYR A 629 -17.76 6.45 -16.58
CA TYR A 629 -19.21 6.29 -16.58
C TYR A 629 -19.92 7.62 -16.32
N PHE A 630 -21.10 7.71 -16.92
CA PHE A 630 -21.96 8.89 -16.99
C PHE A 630 -23.35 8.46 -17.47
N HIS A 631 -24.26 9.37 -17.77
CA HIS A 631 -25.63 9.00 -18.14
C HIS A 631 -25.86 8.91 -19.66
N HIS A 632 -25.57 9.97 -20.42
CA HIS A 632 -25.86 10.05 -21.86
C HIS A 632 -24.81 9.32 -22.73
N PRO A 633 -25.17 8.31 -23.55
CA PRO A 633 -24.26 7.57 -24.42
C PRO A 633 -23.84 8.36 -25.66
N LEU A 634 -22.65 8.06 -26.22
CA LEU A 634 -22.30 8.61 -27.54
C LEU A 634 -22.99 7.82 -28.66
N PHE A 635 -23.11 6.51 -28.47
CA PHE A 635 -23.75 5.61 -29.43
C PHE A 635 -24.88 4.84 -28.78
N SER A 636 -26.06 4.86 -29.39
CA SER A 636 -27.21 4.06 -28.98
C SER A 636 -28.05 3.65 -30.18
N SER A 637 -28.53 2.41 -30.17
CA SER A 637 -29.54 1.90 -31.10
C SER A 637 -30.97 2.04 -30.57
N GLY A 638 -31.16 2.64 -29.39
CA GLY A 638 -32.47 2.87 -28.78
C GLY A 638 -33.21 4.08 -29.35
N ASP A 639 -34.36 4.39 -28.75
CA ASP A 639 -35.29 5.41 -29.23
C ASP A 639 -34.73 6.84 -29.10
N HIS A 640 -33.94 7.11 -28.05
CA HIS A 640 -33.26 8.40 -27.88
C HIS A 640 -32.02 8.53 -28.77
N GLY A 641 -31.33 7.42 -29.05
CA GLY A 641 -30.22 7.38 -29.99
C GLY A 641 -28.95 8.08 -29.48
N ASN A 642 -28.10 8.50 -30.42
CA ASN A 642 -26.77 9.03 -30.13
C ASN A 642 -26.81 10.43 -29.50
N ASP A 643 -26.03 10.67 -28.44
CA ASP A 643 -25.76 12.02 -27.94
C ASP A 643 -24.35 12.52 -28.36
N PRO A 644 -24.24 13.36 -29.41
CA PRO A 644 -22.96 13.85 -29.90
C PRO A 644 -22.28 14.87 -28.97
N VAL A 645 -22.97 15.41 -27.94
CA VAL A 645 -22.37 16.35 -26.97
C VAL A 645 -21.21 15.68 -26.21
N SER A 646 -21.26 14.36 -26.04
CA SER A 646 -20.22 13.57 -25.39
C SER A 646 -18.95 13.36 -26.22
N ARG A 647 -18.95 13.71 -27.52
CA ARG A 647 -17.84 13.44 -28.45
C ARG A 647 -16.48 14.03 -28.02
N PRO A 648 -16.37 15.28 -27.51
CA PRO A 648 -15.11 15.81 -27.00
C PRO A 648 -14.56 15.04 -25.80
N VAL A 649 -15.44 14.57 -24.90
CA VAL A 649 -15.05 13.71 -23.76
C VAL A 649 -14.53 12.39 -24.29
N TRP A 650 -15.26 11.75 -25.21
CA TRP A 650 -14.83 10.51 -25.87
C TRP A 650 -13.46 10.61 -26.53
N GLN A 651 -13.14 11.75 -27.15
CA GLN A 651 -11.81 11.97 -27.71
C GLN A 651 -10.72 12.01 -26.63
N LEU A 652 -10.98 12.65 -25.48
CA LEU A 652 -10.05 12.67 -24.34
C LEU A 652 -9.84 11.27 -23.76
N LEU A 653 -10.94 10.53 -23.56
CA LEU A 653 -10.91 9.16 -23.06
C LEU A 653 -10.13 8.23 -24.02
N ARG A 654 -10.39 8.32 -25.33
CA ARG A 654 -9.67 7.53 -26.33
C ARG A 654 -8.18 7.84 -26.35
N ASN A 655 -7.79 9.11 -26.25
CA ASN A 655 -6.39 9.55 -26.24
C ASN A 655 -5.63 9.05 -25.00
N ALA A 656 -6.34 8.70 -23.93
CA ALA A 656 -5.79 8.17 -22.68
C ALA A 656 -5.97 6.66 -22.53
N ASN A 657 -6.28 5.93 -23.62
CA ASN A 657 -6.52 4.48 -23.63
C ASN A 657 -7.57 4.03 -22.59
N VAL A 658 -8.70 4.74 -22.50
CA VAL A 658 -9.82 4.27 -21.70
C VAL A 658 -10.43 3.03 -22.33
N GLU A 659 -10.74 2.03 -21.52
CA GLU A 659 -11.15 0.70 -21.99
C GLU A 659 -12.66 0.54 -22.07
N LEU A 660 -13.37 1.15 -21.12
CA LEU A 660 -14.77 0.90 -20.87
C LEU A 660 -15.49 2.21 -20.56
N VAL A 661 -16.61 2.43 -21.24
CA VAL A 661 -17.58 3.50 -20.94
C VAL A 661 -18.94 2.88 -20.62
N LEU A 662 -19.55 3.34 -19.53
CA LEU A 662 -20.86 2.89 -19.08
C LEU A 662 -21.87 4.05 -19.06
N SER A 663 -23.09 3.80 -19.54
CA SER A 663 -24.18 4.77 -19.66
C SER A 663 -25.56 4.15 -19.35
N GLY A 664 -26.59 4.99 -19.17
CA GLY A 664 -27.94 4.56 -18.76
C GLY A 664 -29.03 4.91 -19.78
N HIS A 665 -29.19 6.21 -20.02
CA HIS A 665 -30.23 7.00 -20.72
C HIS A 665 -31.27 6.36 -21.64
N ASP A 666 -30.99 5.27 -22.36
CA ASP A 666 -31.86 4.79 -23.44
C ASP A 666 -32.67 3.54 -23.08
N HIS A 667 -32.80 3.27 -21.77
CA HIS A 667 -33.74 2.30 -21.19
C HIS A 667 -33.66 0.87 -21.76
N HIS A 668 -32.47 0.44 -22.14
CA HIS A 668 -32.21 -0.92 -22.59
C HIS A 668 -30.77 -1.34 -22.26
N TYR A 669 -30.44 -2.60 -22.53
CA TYR A 669 -29.04 -3.05 -22.51
C TYR A 669 -28.48 -3.10 -23.92
N GLU A 670 -27.35 -2.44 -24.14
CA GLU A 670 -26.59 -2.53 -25.39
C GLU A 670 -25.10 -2.59 -25.09
N ARG A 671 -24.38 -3.44 -25.83
CA ARG A 671 -22.91 -3.54 -25.75
C ARG A 671 -22.30 -3.45 -27.14
N PHE A 672 -21.32 -2.57 -27.27
CA PHE A 672 -20.54 -2.38 -28.47
C PHE A 672 -19.25 -3.22 -28.45
N ALA A 673 -18.69 -3.49 -29.62
CA ALA A 673 -17.29 -3.92 -29.72
C ALA A 673 -16.37 -2.70 -29.49
N PRO A 674 -15.07 -2.91 -29.22
CA PRO A 674 -14.09 -1.83 -29.16
C PRO A 674 -14.19 -0.89 -30.38
N GLN A 675 -14.39 0.40 -30.11
CA GLN A 675 -14.58 1.43 -31.14
C GLN A 675 -13.88 2.75 -30.83
N ASN A 676 -13.59 3.48 -31.89
CA ASN A 676 -13.14 4.86 -31.81
C ASN A 676 -14.34 5.83 -31.63
N PRO A 677 -14.10 7.13 -31.35
CA PRO A 677 -15.16 8.13 -31.22
C PRO A 677 -16.03 8.37 -32.47
N ASP A 678 -15.71 7.73 -33.60
CA ASP A 678 -16.51 7.76 -34.84
C ASP A 678 -17.40 6.50 -35.01
N GLY A 679 -17.38 5.59 -34.04
CA GLY A 679 -18.19 4.36 -34.06
C GLY A 679 -17.61 3.27 -34.96
N SER A 680 -16.40 3.48 -35.47
CA SER A 680 -15.69 2.48 -36.28
C SER A 680 -14.92 1.52 -35.37
N ALA A 681 -14.88 0.24 -35.76
CA ALA A 681 -14.14 -0.78 -35.02
C ALA A 681 -12.65 -0.41 -34.87
N ASP A 682 -12.18 -0.44 -33.63
CA ASP A 682 -10.79 -0.19 -33.24
C ASP A 682 -10.43 -1.19 -32.15
N PRO A 683 -9.50 -2.15 -32.37
CA PRO A 683 -9.10 -3.13 -31.36
C PRO A 683 -8.60 -2.53 -30.04
N ASN A 684 -8.10 -1.30 -30.08
CA ASN A 684 -7.64 -0.53 -28.91
C ASN A 684 -8.64 0.59 -28.55
N GLY A 685 -9.88 0.48 -29.04
CA GLY A 685 -10.96 1.42 -28.82
C GLY A 685 -11.75 1.11 -27.55
N ILE A 686 -12.65 2.02 -27.19
CA ILE A 686 -13.48 1.93 -25.99
C ILE A 686 -14.60 0.92 -26.24
N VAL A 687 -14.87 0.06 -25.26
CA VAL A 687 -16.12 -0.71 -25.16
C VAL A 687 -17.19 0.16 -24.51
N GLU A 688 -18.25 0.48 -25.23
CA GLU A 688 -19.43 1.16 -24.67
C GLU A 688 -20.49 0.16 -24.24
N VAL A 689 -21.12 0.43 -23.09
CA VAL A 689 -22.24 -0.34 -22.56
C VAL A 689 -23.33 0.61 -22.08
N ILE A 690 -24.52 0.47 -22.65
CA ILE A 690 -25.74 1.07 -22.13
C ILE A 690 -26.39 0.05 -21.18
N GLY A 691 -26.68 0.47 -19.95
CA GLY A 691 -27.22 -0.34 -18.87
C GLY A 691 -28.49 0.23 -18.26
N GLY A 692 -29.34 0.85 -19.08
CA GLY A 692 -30.62 1.47 -18.72
C GLY A 692 -31.73 0.48 -18.39
N THR A 693 -31.49 -0.45 -17.47
CA THR A 693 -32.42 -1.56 -17.19
C THR A 693 -32.71 -1.71 -15.70
N GLY A 694 -32.39 -0.65 -14.93
CA GLY A 694 -32.35 -0.64 -13.48
C GLY A 694 -33.72 -0.74 -12.84
N GLY A 695 -34.79 -0.33 -13.51
CA GLY A 695 -36.14 -0.55 -13.01
C GLY A 695 -37.22 0.35 -13.59
N LYS A 696 -36.86 1.42 -14.31
CA LYS A 696 -37.79 2.23 -15.09
C LYS A 696 -38.11 1.57 -16.45
N ASP A 697 -39.30 1.87 -16.99
CA ASP A 697 -39.86 1.29 -18.21
C ASP A 697 -38.83 1.11 -19.33
N LEU A 698 -38.76 -0.06 -19.95
CA LEU A 698 -37.81 -0.32 -21.04
C LEU A 698 -38.28 0.31 -22.34
N TYR A 699 -37.34 0.81 -23.14
CA TYR A 699 -37.61 1.36 -24.47
C TYR A 699 -37.33 0.37 -25.59
N GLY A 700 -37.96 0.65 -26.74
CA GLY A 700 -37.82 -0.14 -27.96
C GLY A 700 -36.56 0.22 -28.74
N ALA A 701 -36.33 -0.53 -29.83
CA ALA A 701 -35.31 -0.18 -30.80
C ALA A 701 -35.67 1.12 -31.53
N GLY A 702 -34.68 1.98 -31.76
CA GLY A 702 -34.81 3.17 -32.60
C GLY A 702 -34.82 2.85 -34.09
N ASP A 703 -34.73 3.91 -34.90
CA ASP A 703 -34.84 3.82 -36.38
C ASP A 703 -33.69 3.07 -37.05
N SER A 704 -32.52 2.97 -36.41
CA SER A 704 -31.35 2.31 -36.96
C SER A 704 -30.47 1.68 -35.88
N VAL A 705 -29.92 0.50 -36.18
CA VAL A 705 -28.90 -0.15 -35.35
C VAL A 705 -27.53 0.43 -35.67
N GLN A 706 -26.78 0.78 -34.63
CA GLN A 706 -25.41 1.30 -34.77
C GLN A 706 -24.45 0.22 -35.29
N ASP A 707 -23.55 0.60 -36.20
CA ASP A 707 -22.72 -0.34 -36.99
C ASP A 707 -21.86 -1.31 -36.16
N ASN A 708 -21.32 -0.85 -35.02
CA ASN A 708 -20.44 -1.67 -34.16
C ASN A 708 -21.12 -2.22 -32.90
N SER A 709 -22.46 -2.16 -32.85
CA SER A 709 -23.24 -2.73 -31.76
C SER A 709 -23.33 -4.27 -31.85
N VAL A 710 -23.00 -4.96 -30.75
CA VAL A 710 -22.84 -6.43 -30.71
C VAL A 710 -24.05 -7.13 -30.10
N THR A 711 -24.50 -6.69 -28.93
CA THR A 711 -25.63 -7.30 -28.22
C THR A 711 -26.60 -6.21 -27.79
N ARG A 712 -27.90 -6.45 -27.97
CA ARG A 712 -29.00 -5.56 -27.58
C ARG A 712 -30.09 -6.38 -26.90
N ILE A 713 -30.61 -5.90 -25.76
CA ILE A 713 -31.69 -6.54 -24.99
C ILE A 713 -32.70 -5.47 -24.60
N TRP A 714 -33.90 -5.57 -25.18
CA TRP A 714 -34.96 -4.56 -25.09
C TRP A 714 -36.06 -4.92 -24.09
N ASP A 715 -36.17 -6.19 -23.72
CA ASP A 715 -37.36 -6.74 -23.07
C ASP A 715 -37.06 -7.35 -21.69
N ARG A 716 -35.90 -7.07 -21.11
CA ARG A 716 -35.47 -7.61 -19.81
C ARG A 716 -34.88 -6.54 -18.92
N PHE A 717 -35.39 -6.50 -17.69
CA PHE A 717 -34.75 -5.79 -16.58
C PHE A 717 -33.59 -6.61 -16.03
N GLY A 718 -32.55 -5.94 -15.57
CA GLY A 718 -31.35 -6.59 -15.07
C GLY A 718 -30.32 -5.61 -14.60
N VAL A 719 -29.09 -6.10 -14.48
CA VAL A 719 -27.94 -5.30 -14.09
C VAL A 719 -26.73 -5.67 -14.94
N VAL A 720 -25.86 -4.69 -15.16
CA VAL A 720 -24.56 -4.90 -15.79
C VAL A 720 -23.60 -5.44 -14.73
N ARG A 721 -23.08 -6.64 -14.94
CA ARG A 721 -22.02 -7.23 -14.12
C ARG A 721 -20.69 -7.02 -14.83
N LEU A 722 -19.74 -6.46 -14.10
CA LEU A 722 -18.38 -6.22 -14.56
C LEU A 722 -17.42 -7.04 -13.71
N ASP A 723 -16.70 -7.96 -14.33
CA ASP A 723 -15.65 -8.73 -13.66
C ASP A 723 -14.29 -8.21 -14.13
N PHE A 724 -13.54 -7.61 -13.21
CA PHE A 724 -12.22 -7.04 -13.44
C PHE A 724 -11.12 -7.99 -12.97
N THR A 725 -9.91 -7.83 -13.52
CA THR A 725 -8.61 -8.24 -12.97
C THR A 725 -7.66 -7.04 -13.05
N ASP A 726 -6.39 -7.17 -12.68
CA ASP A 726 -5.44 -6.05 -12.79
C ASP A 726 -5.16 -5.64 -14.25
N THR A 727 -5.47 -6.48 -15.23
CA THR A 727 -5.13 -6.25 -16.64
C THR A 727 -6.26 -6.56 -17.61
N THR A 728 -7.43 -6.98 -17.12
CA THR A 728 -8.55 -7.38 -17.96
C THR A 728 -9.90 -7.01 -17.37
N PHE A 729 -10.92 -6.93 -18.21
CA PHE A 729 -12.31 -6.85 -17.77
C PHE A 729 -13.23 -7.74 -18.62
N ARG A 730 -14.40 -8.06 -18.08
CA ARG A 730 -15.48 -8.73 -18.79
C ARG A 730 -16.82 -8.09 -18.42
N VAL A 731 -17.61 -7.78 -19.44
CA VAL A 731 -18.99 -7.30 -19.29
C VAL A 731 -19.96 -8.46 -19.44
N SER A 732 -20.94 -8.55 -18.54
CA SER A 732 -22.07 -9.46 -18.66
C SER A 732 -23.37 -8.76 -18.28
N PHE A 733 -24.49 -9.19 -18.86
CA PHE A 733 -25.83 -8.75 -18.45
C PHE A 733 -26.53 -9.88 -17.70
N VAL A 734 -26.99 -9.60 -16.49
CA VAL A 734 -27.70 -10.55 -15.63
C VAL A 734 -29.10 -10.04 -15.38
N ASP A 735 -30.10 -10.80 -15.84
CA ASP A 735 -31.49 -10.40 -15.63
C ASP A 735 -31.97 -10.59 -14.18
N VAL A 736 -33.15 -10.08 -13.88
CA VAL A 736 -33.78 -10.19 -12.54
C VAL A 736 -33.95 -11.63 -12.06
N ASP A 737 -34.09 -12.61 -12.96
CA ASP A 737 -34.22 -14.04 -12.64
C ASP A 737 -32.86 -14.71 -12.41
N GLY A 738 -31.77 -14.04 -12.82
CA GLY A 738 -30.39 -14.47 -12.61
C GLY A 738 -29.76 -15.16 -13.80
N ALA A 739 -30.46 -15.18 -14.94
CA ALA A 739 -29.92 -15.68 -16.17
C ALA A 739 -28.95 -14.66 -16.76
N VAL A 740 -27.75 -15.13 -17.11
CA VAL A 740 -26.79 -14.35 -17.90
C VAL A 740 -27.30 -14.32 -19.33
N ARG A 741 -27.73 -13.16 -19.82
CA ARG A 741 -28.27 -13.00 -21.19
C ARG A 741 -27.21 -12.51 -22.17
N ASP A 742 -26.21 -11.80 -21.67
CA ASP A 742 -25.00 -11.47 -22.42
C ASP A 742 -23.77 -11.80 -21.58
N ALA A 743 -22.75 -12.34 -22.24
CA ALA A 743 -21.46 -12.61 -21.63
C ALA A 743 -20.37 -12.25 -22.64
N GLY A 744 -20.02 -10.96 -22.71
CA GLY A 744 -18.98 -10.45 -23.59
C GLY A 744 -17.63 -11.15 -23.40
N PRO A 745 -16.70 -11.03 -24.37
CA PRO A 745 -15.36 -11.59 -24.23
C PRO A 745 -14.59 -10.90 -23.10
N THR A 746 -13.54 -11.56 -22.60
CA THR A 746 -12.54 -10.90 -21.76
C THR A 746 -11.71 -9.96 -22.62
N GLN A 747 -11.65 -8.69 -22.22
CA GLN A 747 -10.86 -7.64 -22.86
C GLN A 747 -9.64 -7.34 -22.01
N SER A 748 -8.51 -7.03 -22.65
CA SER A 748 -7.28 -6.58 -21.98
C SER A 748 -7.22 -5.05 -21.96
N CYS A 749 -6.61 -4.49 -20.93
CA CYS A 749 -6.28 -3.06 -20.89
C CYS A 749 -4.99 -2.79 -21.67
N HIS A 750 -4.89 -1.62 -22.30
CA HIS A 750 -3.86 -1.25 -23.29
C HIS A 750 -3.00 -0.06 -22.90
#